data_AF-A0A1V6H2Q6-F1
#
_entry.id   AF-A0A1V6H2Q6-F1
#
_cell.length_a   1.000
_cell.length_b   1.000
_cell.length_c   1.000
_cell.angle_alpha   90.00
_cell.angle_beta   90.00
_cell.angle_gamma   90.00
#
_symmetry.space_group_name_H-M   'P 1'
#
loop_
_entity.id
_entity.type
_entity.pdbx_description
1 polymer ?
#
loop_
_entity_poly.entity_id
_entity_poly.type
_entity_poly.pdbx_seq_one_letter_code
_entity_poly.pdbx_strand_id
1 'polypeptide(L)'
;MEHWYKIATPRREVREGRSFNPDEFAIHLEQVIAKTAPEDYRDPKQFFARTCFTRALREHARMVLRRLSGETANTAPVMTLITQFGGGKTHTLTALYHMVTAGAKASDFPGIGDLLKGAGIRTVPAARVAAFVGNAWDPKEGSETPWIDIARQLAGEKGVKELGTSAKTTPPGTESLSRVFQAADGPVLLLFDEVLNFLNRHRGMADQFHSFIQNLTVATTGTTSGAAVISLPRSQVEMTDWDMQWQDKITKVVRRVAKDLIANDETEISEVVRRRLFEDIGSDRMRKSVAKTYAAWCFERRAQLPPEWTAVDTATTEAKAREYLSGRFEVCYPFHPATLSVFQRKWQALTQYQQTRGTLAMLAQWISWAYRTGFTEARREPLITLGSAPLDVAEFRSVVLGQLGESRLVAAIDADISGAHSHARALDADTTGALRNIHRRVGTAMLFESSGGQIDKVAHLPELRFALGEPDVDTTSVDNAAFALEDKSYFIRRVGSDGFKISHQPTMKKVVSDRRASLDEESEIKPAMRKIIEDEFRRGASVPLVPFPEDSSSVQDTPRLTLVLMDPSLEWTGEAGLRQKIAEWTRLRGKSPRLYPGSLVWCLKKPGRDMRESIEMLLAWKRVAWEIAEGTLGGDFDRSDRAEIQSKAVAAEDSTKDEVWGGYRFAVIADKKEDDGLKVIDLGAGHSSSGETLCGRVITALKSQALLNESVGAGYIERNWPPALKESGAWPLASLRQSFLNGSLTRLLDPDSTLRGKIVEFVSQSDFGLASGQKPDGSYERIWFDEPIGAEEVAFESGVFLLTKAKAQALKSGARPEPTPGPTPGPSVPPTPEPEPQPESAPPPDAKAKTYRIVGKVTPEIWNRLGTRILPKLRAGTDLQVGIDLSVTVESGVAKTFESDIRQILDDLGLAEKVRLELRTPEGRRPPEHPV
;
A
#
# COMPACT_ATOMS: atom_id res chain seq x y z
N MET A 1 28.87 3.89 -16.74
CA MET A 1 28.72 4.64 -18.01
C MET A 1 28.62 6.12 -17.69
N GLU A 2 29.02 7.00 -18.60
CA GLU A 2 28.79 8.44 -18.40
C GLU A 2 27.31 8.80 -18.57
N HIS A 3 26.89 9.86 -17.88
CA HIS A 3 25.50 10.33 -17.87
C HIS A 3 25.21 11.16 -19.13
N TRP A 4 23.98 11.11 -19.65
CA TRP A 4 23.66 11.75 -20.93
C TRP A 4 23.97 13.26 -20.95
N TYR A 5 23.71 13.99 -19.86
CA TYR A 5 23.89 15.45 -19.79
C TYR A 5 25.36 15.90 -19.77
N LYS A 6 26.32 14.98 -19.54
CA LYS A 6 27.75 15.26 -19.67
C LYS A 6 28.25 15.14 -21.11
N ILE A 7 27.48 14.45 -21.97
CA ILE A 7 27.89 14.05 -23.31
C ILE A 7 27.07 14.79 -24.38
N ALA A 8 25.74 14.74 -24.25
CA ALA A 8 24.84 15.41 -25.16
C ALA A 8 24.61 16.86 -24.70
N THR A 9 24.84 17.79 -25.62
CA THR A 9 24.65 19.23 -25.40
C THR A 9 23.33 19.66 -26.06
N PRO A 10 22.29 19.99 -25.28
CA PRO A 10 21.08 20.57 -25.84
C PRO A 10 21.39 21.91 -26.50
N ARG A 11 20.61 22.29 -27.51
CA ARG A 11 20.78 23.58 -28.17
C ARG A 11 20.64 24.74 -27.18
N ARG A 12 21.24 25.87 -27.52
CA ARG A 12 21.31 27.05 -26.66
C ARG A 12 19.92 27.50 -26.18
N GLU A 13 18.96 27.57 -27.09
CA GLU A 13 17.57 27.96 -26.83
C GLU A 13 16.86 27.00 -25.85
N VAL A 14 17.14 25.69 -25.94
CA VAL A 14 16.61 24.67 -25.02
C VAL A 14 17.25 24.82 -23.63
N ARG A 15 18.57 25.06 -23.56
CA ARG A 15 19.30 25.28 -22.29
C ARG A 15 18.83 26.55 -21.59
N GLU A 16 18.74 27.66 -22.32
CA GLU A 16 18.30 28.96 -21.83
C GLU A 16 16.80 28.96 -21.48
N GLY A 17 16.01 28.02 -22.03
CA GLY A 17 14.57 27.93 -21.81
C GLY A 17 13.83 29.14 -22.37
N ARG A 18 14.30 29.67 -23.51
CA ARG A 18 13.91 31.00 -24.00
C ARG A 18 12.47 31.13 -24.50
N SER A 19 11.79 30.02 -24.74
CA SER A 19 10.35 29.88 -24.90
C SER A 19 10.10 28.43 -25.35
N PHE A 20 9.09 27.77 -24.80
CA PHE A 20 8.68 26.43 -25.23
C PHE A 20 7.36 26.49 -26.02
N ASN A 21 7.05 27.64 -26.62
CA ASN A 21 5.81 27.79 -27.37
C ASN A 21 5.82 26.84 -28.60
N PRO A 22 4.82 25.95 -28.75
CA PRO A 22 4.66 25.11 -29.94
C PRO A 22 4.69 25.89 -31.27
N ASP A 23 4.26 27.16 -31.27
CA ASP A 23 4.23 28.03 -32.45
C ASP A 23 5.63 28.41 -32.95
N GLU A 24 6.64 28.46 -32.09
CA GLU A 24 8.04 28.71 -32.51
C GLU A 24 8.62 27.53 -33.32
N PHE A 25 8.01 26.34 -33.17
CA PHE A 25 8.31 25.17 -33.98
C PHE A 25 7.46 25.10 -35.26
N ALA A 26 6.56 26.06 -35.49
CA ALA A 26 5.79 26.17 -36.73
C ALA A 26 6.63 26.80 -37.85
N ILE A 27 6.46 26.25 -39.05
CA ILE A 27 7.02 26.84 -40.27
C ILE A 27 5.86 27.46 -41.03
N HIS A 28 6.07 28.68 -41.49
CA HIS A 28 5.15 29.46 -42.28
C HIS A 28 5.77 29.68 -43.66
N LEU A 29 5.29 28.98 -44.69
CA LEU A 29 5.87 29.05 -46.03
C LEU A 29 5.85 30.48 -46.57
N GLU A 30 4.77 31.22 -46.30
CA GLU A 30 4.61 32.62 -46.66
C GLU A 30 5.69 33.51 -46.05
N GLN A 31 6.08 33.27 -44.79
CA GLN A 31 7.13 34.03 -44.11
C GLN A 31 8.53 33.68 -44.65
N VAL A 32 8.75 32.42 -45.05
CA VAL A 32 10.00 32.00 -45.69
C VAL A 32 10.16 32.69 -47.04
N ILE A 33 9.11 32.69 -47.85
CA ILE A 33 9.10 33.35 -49.17
C ILE A 33 9.26 34.87 -49.02
N ALA A 34 8.58 35.48 -48.05
CA ALA A 34 8.69 36.91 -47.75
C ALA A 34 10.00 37.30 -47.04
N LYS A 35 10.86 36.33 -46.70
CA LYS A 35 12.13 36.51 -45.96
C LYS A 35 11.96 37.12 -44.55
N THR A 36 10.78 36.98 -43.97
CA THR A 36 10.43 37.44 -42.61
C THR A 36 10.47 36.31 -41.57
N ALA A 37 10.60 35.05 -41.99
CA ALA A 37 10.76 33.92 -41.09
C ALA A 37 12.08 33.99 -40.29
N PRO A 38 12.15 33.32 -39.11
CA PRO A 38 13.40 33.14 -38.37
C PRO A 38 14.54 32.60 -39.23
N GLU A 39 15.78 32.97 -38.91
CA GLU A 39 16.96 32.64 -39.71
C GLU A 39 17.10 31.13 -39.96
N ASP A 40 16.75 30.33 -38.96
CA ASP A 40 16.76 28.86 -38.98
C ASP A 40 15.86 28.24 -40.07
N TYR A 41 14.83 28.97 -40.49
CA TYR A 41 13.88 28.55 -41.54
C TYR A 41 14.12 29.28 -42.86
N ARG A 42 14.60 30.53 -42.80
CA ARG A 42 14.84 31.38 -43.96
C ARG A 42 16.15 31.03 -44.69
N ASP A 43 17.21 30.72 -43.96
CA ASP A 43 18.49 30.34 -44.54
C ASP A 43 18.49 28.86 -44.95
N PRO A 44 18.70 28.52 -46.24
CA PRO A 44 18.67 27.13 -46.70
C PRO A 44 19.69 26.22 -46.02
N LYS A 45 20.90 26.72 -45.73
CA LYS A 45 21.98 25.91 -45.14
C LYS A 45 21.64 25.54 -43.71
N GLN A 46 21.15 26.50 -42.92
CA GLN A 46 20.66 26.26 -41.56
C GLN A 46 19.42 25.36 -41.55
N PHE A 47 18.48 25.59 -42.46
CA PHE A 47 17.27 24.78 -42.61
C PHE A 47 17.61 23.30 -42.87
N PHE A 48 18.48 23.01 -43.83
CA PHE A 48 18.86 21.62 -44.16
C PHE A 48 19.75 20.98 -43.10
N ALA A 49 20.59 21.75 -42.39
CA ALA A 49 21.33 21.24 -41.24
C ALA A 49 20.39 20.70 -40.13
N ARG A 50 19.22 21.32 -39.96
CA ARG A 50 18.19 20.93 -38.97
C ARG A 50 17.11 20.00 -39.53
N THR A 51 17.11 19.75 -40.84
CA THR A 51 16.12 18.90 -41.50
C THR A 51 16.46 17.43 -41.32
N CYS A 52 15.51 16.66 -40.80
CA CYS A 52 15.53 15.21 -40.90
C CYS A 52 15.00 14.80 -42.29
N PHE A 53 15.80 14.12 -43.09
CA PHE A 53 15.36 13.59 -44.38
C PHE A 53 14.56 12.31 -44.17
N THR A 54 13.31 12.45 -43.72
CA THR A 54 12.39 11.31 -43.54
C THR A 54 12.18 10.56 -44.87
N ARG A 55 11.74 9.31 -44.81
CA ARG A 55 11.38 8.52 -45.99
C ARG A 55 10.35 9.26 -46.85
N ALA A 56 9.32 9.85 -46.22
CA ALA A 56 8.34 10.66 -46.94
C ALA A 56 8.98 11.88 -47.62
N LEU A 57 9.78 12.67 -46.89
CA LEU A 57 10.44 13.84 -47.48
C LEU A 57 11.36 13.44 -48.64
N ARG A 58 12.15 12.37 -48.47
CA ARG A 58 13.01 11.84 -49.54
C ARG A 58 12.19 11.43 -50.75
N GLU A 59 11.12 10.66 -50.57
CA GLU A 59 10.29 10.18 -51.68
C GLU A 59 9.60 11.34 -52.41
N HIS A 60 8.93 12.24 -51.68
CA HIS A 60 8.27 13.42 -52.27
C HIS A 60 9.26 14.32 -53.00
N ALA A 61 10.38 14.65 -52.35
CA ALA A 61 11.40 15.50 -52.97
C ALA A 61 12.02 14.83 -54.20
N ARG A 62 12.37 13.53 -54.15
CA ARG A 62 12.89 12.81 -55.32
C ARG A 62 11.90 12.83 -56.48
N MET A 63 10.62 12.56 -56.24
CA MET A 63 9.62 12.58 -57.30
C MET A 63 9.48 13.98 -57.92
N VAL A 64 9.45 15.03 -57.11
CA VAL A 64 9.34 16.42 -57.60
C VAL A 64 10.57 16.79 -58.42
N LEU A 65 11.77 16.52 -57.90
CA LEU A 65 13.03 16.86 -58.57
C LEU A 65 13.20 16.10 -59.89
N ARG A 66 12.82 14.82 -59.94
CA ARG A 66 12.80 14.01 -61.18
C ARG A 66 11.83 14.62 -62.20
N ARG A 67 10.63 14.98 -61.78
CA ARG A 67 9.62 15.61 -62.65
C ARG A 67 10.10 16.95 -63.20
N LEU A 68 10.67 17.80 -62.36
CA LEU A 68 11.24 19.10 -62.79
C LEU A 68 12.46 18.93 -63.72
N SER A 69 13.15 17.79 -63.64
CA SER A 69 14.24 17.42 -64.56
C SER A 69 13.76 16.82 -65.89
N GLY A 70 12.43 16.74 -66.11
CA GLY A 70 11.83 16.16 -67.31
C GLY A 70 11.67 14.64 -67.29
N GLU A 71 12.00 13.97 -66.17
CA GLU A 71 11.79 12.54 -66.03
C GLU A 71 10.32 12.23 -65.70
N THR A 72 9.66 11.50 -66.60
CA THR A 72 8.24 11.17 -66.44
C THR A 72 7.99 9.74 -65.93
N ALA A 73 8.98 8.85 -66.05
CA ALA A 73 8.86 7.45 -65.65
C ALA A 73 8.76 7.27 -64.11
N ASN A 74 7.69 6.62 -63.65
CA ASN A 74 7.40 6.38 -62.23
C ASN A 74 7.40 7.68 -61.39
N THR A 75 6.92 8.79 -61.97
CA THR A 75 6.74 10.08 -61.27
C THR A 75 5.29 10.52 -61.36
N ALA A 76 4.82 11.27 -60.35
CA ALA A 76 3.50 11.89 -60.38
C ALA A 76 3.65 13.41 -60.61
N PRO A 77 2.95 14.00 -61.60
CA PRO A 77 2.98 15.45 -61.83
C PRO A 77 2.28 16.23 -60.73
N VAL A 78 1.34 15.60 -60.02
CA VAL A 78 0.61 16.21 -58.90
C VAL A 78 0.72 15.27 -57.70
N MET A 79 1.03 15.84 -56.54
CA MET A 79 1.23 15.12 -55.29
C MET A 79 0.40 15.73 -54.18
N THR A 80 -0.17 14.87 -53.36
CA THR A 80 -0.86 15.28 -52.13
C THR A 80 0.05 15.00 -50.94
N LEU A 81 0.25 16.01 -50.08
CA LEU A 81 0.86 15.82 -48.77
C LEU A 81 -0.24 15.58 -47.75
N ILE A 82 -0.44 14.32 -47.42
CA ILE A 82 -1.34 13.87 -46.34
C ILE A 82 -0.44 13.28 -45.25
N THR A 83 -0.02 14.12 -44.30
CA THR A 83 0.82 13.65 -43.19
C THR A 83 -0.04 13.30 -41.97
N GLN A 84 0.25 12.18 -41.31
CA GLN A 84 -0.34 11.84 -40.01
C GLN A 84 0.21 12.76 -38.92
N PHE A 85 1.51 13.01 -38.96
CA PHE A 85 2.22 13.90 -38.05
C PHE A 85 2.04 15.35 -38.48
N GLY A 86 1.35 16.15 -37.66
CA GLY A 86 1.18 17.58 -37.86
C GLY A 86 2.53 18.29 -37.76
N GLY A 87 3.11 18.71 -38.89
CA GLY A 87 4.42 19.39 -38.94
C GLY A 87 5.27 19.10 -40.17
N GLY A 88 4.94 18.09 -40.98
CA GLY A 88 5.74 17.71 -42.15
C GLY A 88 5.37 18.37 -43.47
N LYS A 89 4.14 18.90 -43.62
CA LYS A 89 3.62 19.41 -44.92
C LYS A 89 4.32 20.71 -45.32
N THR A 90 4.15 21.76 -44.53
CA THR A 90 4.82 23.04 -44.74
C THR A 90 6.34 22.91 -44.74
N HIS A 91 6.91 22.01 -43.92
CA HIS A 91 8.35 21.70 -43.95
C HIS A 91 8.78 21.10 -45.30
N THR A 92 8.00 20.17 -45.87
CA THR A 92 8.28 19.58 -47.18
C THR A 92 8.16 20.61 -48.30
N LEU A 93 7.11 21.45 -48.27
CA LEU A 93 6.94 22.55 -49.23
C LEU A 93 8.11 23.55 -49.15
N THR A 94 8.54 23.89 -47.93
CA THR A 94 9.68 24.78 -47.68
C THR A 94 11.01 24.17 -48.16
N ALA A 95 11.21 22.87 -47.93
CA ALA A 95 12.39 22.15 -48.43
C ALA A 95 12.44 22.17 -49.96
N LEU A 96 11.31 21.89 -50.63
CA LEU A 96 11.17 21.97 -52.08
C LEU A 96 11.47 23.38 -52.59
N TYR A 97 10.90 24.41 -51.96
CA TYR A 97 11.15 25.80 -52.27
C TYR A 97 12.66 26.13 -52.19
N HIS A 98 13.32 25.83 -51.08
CA HIS A 98 14.75 26.09 -50.89
C HIS A 98 15.63 25.34 -51.89
N MET A 99 15.30 24.08 -52.20
CA MET A 99 16.04 23.29 -53.20
C MET A 99 15.99 23.95 -54.57
N VAL A 100 14.79 24.19 -55.11
CA VAL A 100 14.66 24.64 -56.50
C VAL A 100 15.04 26.10 -56.70
N THR A 101 14.91 26.94 -55.67
CA THR A 101 15.34 28.35 -55.72
C THR A 101 16.87 28.49 -55.61
N ALA A 102 17.54 27.59 -54.89
CA ALA A 102 19.00 27.51 -54.86
C ALA A 102 19.58 26.84 -56.12
N GLY A 103 18.79 25.99 -56.80
CA GLY A 103 19.19 25.28 -58.02
C GLY A 103 20.46 24.45 -57.77
N ALA A 104 21.44 24.53 -58.68
CA ALA A 104 22.67 23.75 -58.58
C ALA A 104 23.43 23.91 -57.24
N LYS A 105 23.35 25.09 -56.60
CA LYS A 105 23.98 25.37 -55.30
C LYS A 105 23.37 24.56 -54.15
N ALA A 106 22.15 24.03 -54.32
CA ALA A 106 21.51 23.21 -53.29
C ALA A 106 22.31 21.95 -52.95
N SER A 107 23.17 21.49 -53.85
CA SER A 107 24.04 20.32 -53.66
C SER A 107 25.01 20.48 -52.49
N ASP A 108 25.35 21.71 -52.11
CA ASP A 108 26.24 22.03 -50.99
C ASP A 108 25.54 21.94 -49.63
N PHE A 109 24.21 21.83 -49.60
CA PHE A 109 23.45 21.76 -48.37
C PHE A 109 23.44 20.33 -47.79
N PRO A 110 23.49 20.18 -46.45
CA PRO A 110 23.53 18.87 -45.81
C PRO A 110 22.39 17.94 -46.27
N GLY A 111 22.72 16.71 -46.65
CA GLY A 111 21.77 15.66 -47.03
C GLY A 111 21.23 15.72 -48.46
N ILE A 112 21.39 16.84 -49.19
CA ILE A 112 20.91 16.96 -50.58
C ILE A 112 21.68 16.05 -51.53
N GLY A 113 22.99 15.87 -51.34
CA GLY A 113 23.79 14.96 -52.17
C GLY A 113 23.26 13.52 -52.21
N ASP A 114 22.88 12.98 -51.05
CA ASP A 114 22.29 11.63 -50.96
C ASP A 114 20.86 11.57 -51.48
N LEU A 115 20.12 12.68 -51.37
CA LEU A 115 18.81 12.82 -52.00
C LEU A 115 18.91 12.74 -53.54
N LEU A 116 19.87 13.47 -54.13
CA LEU A 116 20.14 13.49 -55.58
C LEU A 116 20.56 12.11 -56.10
N LYS A 117 21.49 11.44 -55.41
CA LYS A 117 21.88 10.05 -55.72
C LYS A 117 20.67 9.12 -55.74
N GLY A 118 19.81 9.22 -54.72
CA GLY A 118 18.59 8.42 -54.64
C GLY A 118 17.51 8.79 -55.66
N ALA A 119 17.53 10.00 -56.21
CA ALA A 119 16.66 10.41 -57.32
C ALA A 119 17.23 10.01 -58.69
N GLY A 120 18.51 9.66 -58.80
CA GLY A 120 19.16 9.38 -60.08
C GLY A 120 19.50 10.63 -60.91
N ILE A 121 19.43 11.82 -60.31
CA ILE A 121 19.69 13.10 -60.99
C ILE A 121 21.01 13.73 -60.54
N ARG A 122 21.66 14.50 -61.42
CA ARG A 122 23.00 15.07 -61.17
C ARG A 122 22.97 16.37 -60.36
N THR A 123 21.96 17.20 -60.58
CA THR A 123 21.84 18.54 -59.99
C THR A 123 20.38 18.84 -59.71
N VAL A 124 20.10 19.68 -58.71
CA VAL A 124 18.75 20.20 -58.49
C VAL A 124 18.37 21.15 -59.64
N PRO A 125 17.24 20.94 -60.34
CA PRO A 125 16.79 21.84 -61.41
C PRO A 125 16.34 23.19 -60.83
N ALA A 126 16.74 24.27 -61.49
CA ALA A 126 16.20 25.60 -61.21
C ALA A 126 14.78 25.70 -61.82
N ALA A 127 13.79 26.06 -61.00
CA ALA A 127 12.38 26.10 -61.41
C ALA A 127 11.73 27.44 -61.03
N ARG A 128 10.72 27.85 -61.79
CA ARG A 128 9.79 28.92 -61.40
C ARG A 128 8.82 28.36 -60.37
N VAL A 129 8.73 29.03 -59.23
CA VAL A 129 7.88 28.58 -58.12
C VAL A 129 6.73 29.54 -57.92
N ALA A 130 5.52 29.02 -57.84
CA ALA A 130 4.38 29.74 -57.29
C ALA A 130 3.87 29.02 -56.04
N ALA A 131 3.66 29.78 -54.97
CA ALA A 131 3.15 29.29 -53.70
C ALA A 131 1.81 29.96 -53.38
N PHE A 132 0.85 29.15 -52.96
CA PHE A 132 -0.45 29.57 -52.46
C PHE A 132 -0.60 29.07 -51.03
N VAL A 133 -0.75 29.97 -50.06
CA VAL A 133 -0.91 29.62 -48.64
C VAL A 133 -2.29 30.04 -48.18
N GLY A 134 -3.19 29.08 -47.99
CA GLY A 134 -4.60 29.36 -47.76
C GLY A 134 -4.92 30.14 -46.48
N ASN A 135 -4.06 30.04 -45.46
CA ASN A 135 -4.19 30.82 -44.22
C ASN A 135 -3.83 32.30 -44.37
N ALA A 136 -2.93 32.63 -45.29
CA ALA A 136 -2.36 33.96 -45.44
C ALA A 136 -2.86 34.70 -46.70
N TRP A 137 -3.54 33.99 -47.61
CA TRP A 137 -4.00 34.55 -48.86
C TRP A 137 -5.35 35.25 -48.69
N ASP A 138 -5.42 36.50 -49.14
CA ASP A 138 -6.64 37.28 -49.28
C ASP A 138 -6.68 37.97 -50.65
N PRO A 139 -7.87 38.13 -51.25
CA PRO A 139 -8.01 38.86 -52.51
C PRO A 139 -7.51 40.31 -52.36
N LYS A 140 -6.67 40.74 -53.29
CA LYS A 140 -6.18 42.13 -53.36
C LYS A 140 -6.02 42.57 -54.80
N GLU A 141 -5.85 43.87 -55.01
CA GLU A 141 -5.68 44.41 -56.37
C GLU A 141 -4.51 43.75 -57.09
N GLY A 142 -4.79 43.20 -58.28
CA GLY A 142 -3.86 42.42 -59.08
C GLY A 142 -3.68 40.96 -58.66
N SER A 143 -4.18 40.55 -57.51
CA SER A 143 -4.24 39.14 -57.08
C SER A 143 -5.67 38.83 -56.62
N GLU A 144 -6.67 39.22 -57.44
CA GLU A 144 -8.09 39.14 -57.09
C GLU A 144 -8.56 37.69 -56.92
N THR A 145 -7.91 36.76 -57.61
CA THR A 145 -8.22 35.33 -57.57
C THR A 145 -6.94 34.51 -57.43
N PRO A 146 -7.00 33.29 -56.84
CA PRO A 146 -5.81 32.47 -56.63
C PRO A 146 -5.03 32.16 -57.91
N TRP A 147 -5.73 32.00 -59.04
CA TRP A 147 -5.08 31.71 -60.33
C TRP A 147 -4.39 32.92 -60.95
N ILE A 148 -4.91 34.14 -60.76
CA ILE A 148 -4.21 35.37 -61.16
C ILE A 148 -2.90 35.50 -60.37
N ASP A 149 -2.98 35.28 -59.06
CA ASP A 149 -1.81 35.38 -58.19
C ASP A 149 -0.72 34.37 -58.59
N ILE A 150 -1.10 33.12 -58.83
CA ILE A 150 -0.18 32.06 -59.30
C ILE A 150 0.45 32.43 -60.65
N ALA A 151 -0.36 32.88 -61.63
CA ALA A 151 0.17 33.24 -62.95
C ALA A 151 1.17 34.39 -62.87
N ARG A 152 0.93 35.36 -61.98
CA ARG A 152 1.87 36.45 -61.71
C ARG A 152 3.16 35.95 -61.05
N GLN A 153 3.07 35.05 -60.06
CA GLN A 153 4.26 34.49 -59.42
C GLN A 153 5.14 33.71 -60.42
N LEU A 154 4.54 33.01 -61.39
CA LEU A 154 5.28 32.23 -62.40
C LEU A 154 5.91 33.08 -63.51
N ALA A 155 5.15 34.02 -64.08
CA ALA A 155 5.52 34.72 -65.31
C ALA A 155 5.23 36.23 -65.31
N GLY A 156 4.92 36.81 -64.14
CA GLY A 156 4.56 38.22 -64.00
C GLY A 156 3.31 38.59 -64.80
N GLU A 157 3.30 39.81 -65.33
CA GLU A 157 2.18 40.32 -66.14
C GLU A 157 1.95 39.54 -67.44
N LYS A 158 2.96 38.84 -67.97
CA LYS A 158 2.77 37.94 -69.13
C LYS A 158 1.86 36.77 -68.76
N GLY A 159 2.09 36.15 -67.61
CA GLY A 159 1.24 35.05 -67.12
C GLY A 159 -0.20 35.51 -66.88
N VAL A 160 -0.39 36.69 -66.29
CA VAL A 160 -1.75 37.22 -66.05
C VAL A 160 -2.51 37.43 -67.37
N LYS A 161 -1.83 37.90 -68.43
CA LYS A 161 -2.46 38.06 -69.76
C LYS A 161 -2.91 36.74 -70.37
N GLU A 162 -2.17 35.65 -70.18
CA GLU A 162 -2.51 34.33 -70.73
C GLU A 162 -3.80 33.73 -70.16
N LEU A 163 -4.23 34.17 -68.97
CA LEU A 163 -5.47 33.74 -68.34
C LEU A 163 -6.72 34.31 -69.02
N GLY A 164 -6.61 35.45 -69.72
CA GLY A 164 -7.72 36.16 -70.35
C GLY A 164 -8.46 37.14 -69.44
N THR A 165 -9.36 37.95 -70.02
CA THR A 165 -10.05 39.06 -69.32
C THR A 165 -11.10 38.60 -68.31
N SER A 166 -11.67 37.40 -68.48
CA SER A 166 -12.64 36.81 -67.55
C SER A 166 -12.02 36.21 -66.28
N ALA A 167 -10.69 36.21 -66.17
CA ALA A 167 -9.97 35.61 -65.04
C ALA A 167 -10.28 36.27 -63.69
N LYS A 168 -10.86 37.48 -63.66
CA LYS A 168 -11.27 38.11 -62.40
C LYS A 168 -12.46 37.43 -61.73
N THR A 169 -13.27 36.68 -62.48
CA THR A 169 -14.52 36.09 -61.99
C THR A 169 -14.66 34.60 -62.30
N THR A 170 -13.92 34.10 -63.30
CA THR A 170 -14.07 32.74 -63.81
C THR A 170 -12.74 32.00 -63.74
N PRO A 171 -12.69 30.77 -63.19
CA PRO A 171 -11.47 29.99 -63.14
C PRO A 171 -11.00 29.63 -64.57
N PRO A 172 -9.69 29.69 -64.84
CA PRO A 172 -9.14 29.42 -66.17
C PRO A 172 -9.30 27.94 -66.55
N GLY A 173 -9.51 27.70 -67.84
CA GLY A 173 -9.46 26.35 -68.41
C GLY A 173 -8.03 25.81 -68.50
N THR A 174 -7.92 24.51 -68.75
CA THR A 174 -6.64 23.78 -68.88
C THR A 174 -5.70 24.43 -69.91
N GLU A 175 -6.22 24.88 -71.06
CA GLU A 175 -5.40 25.48 -72.12
C GLU A 175 -4.75 26.80 -71.69
N SER A 176 -5.51 27.68 -71.02
CA SER A 176 -4.97 28.93 -70.48
C SER A 176 -3.87 28.67 -69.45
N LEU A 177 -4.06 27.68 -68.58
CA LEU A 177 -3.03 27.27 -67.61
C LEU A 177 -1.77 26.71 -68.29
N SER A 178 -1.92 25.93 -69.35
CA SER A 178 -0.78 25.46 -70.15
C SER A 178 -0.01 26.62 -70.79
N ARG A 179 -0.69 27.66 -71.29
CA ARG A 179 -0.02 28.87 -71.81
C ARG A 179 0.71 29.65 -70.71
N VAL A 180 0.14 29.73 -69.50
CA VAL A 180 0.82 30.31 -68.33
C VAL A 180 2.11 29.54 -68.01
N PHE A 181 2.07 28.20 -68.01
CA PHE A 181 3.25 27.38 -67.76
C PHE A 181 4.33 27.55 -68.83
N GLN A 182 3.93 27.69 -70.10
CA GLN A 182 4.87 28.01 -71.18
C GLN A 182 5.48 29.40 -71.02
N ALA A 183 4.68 30.38 -70.61
CA ALA A 183 5.14 31.76 -70.37
C ALA A 183 6.15 31.88 -69.20
N ALA A 184 6.22 30.88 -68.32
CA ALA A 184 7.19 30.83 -67.22
C ALA A 184 8.64 30.58 -67.70
N ASP A 185 8.81 30.08 -68.94
CA ASP A 185 10.10 29.85 -69.61
C ASP A 185 11.07 28.98 -68.79
N GLY A 186 10.57 27.85 -68.27
CA GLY A 186 11.36 26.89 -67.50
C GLY A 186 10.51 25.87 -66.75
N PRO A 187 11.12 24.95 -65.97
CA PRO A 187 10.38 24.03 -65.10
C PRO A 187 9.49 24.78 -64.10
N VAL A 188 8.31 24.25 -63.82
CA VAL A 188 7.31 24.91 -62.96
C VAL A 188 7.04 24.06 -61.71
N LEU A 189 7.17 24.67 -60.54
CA LEU A 189 6.78 24.10 -59.26
C LEU A 189 5.63 24.89 -58.65
N LEU A 190 4.53 24.21 -58.35
CA LEU A 190 3.38 24.78 -57.67
C LEU A 190 3.28 24.22 -56.26
N LEU A 191 3.23 25.09 -55.25
CA LEU A 191 3.14 24.72 -53.84
C LEU A 191 1.83 25.25 -53.26
N PHE A 192 0.95 24.37 -52.81
CA PHE A 192 -0.31 24.74 -52.17
C PHE A 192 -0.27 24.31 -50.70
N ASP A 193 -0.25 25.29 -49.80
CA ASP A 193 -0.30 25.08 -48.36
C ASP A 193 -1.69 25.41 -47.80
N GLU A 194 -2.18 24.62 -46.84
CA GLU A 194 -3.42 24.86 -46.09
C GLU A 194 -4.66 25.17 -46.96
N VAL A 195 -4.88 24.39 -48.02
CA VAL A 195 -5.95 24.63 -49.00
C VAL A 195 -7.36 24.64 -48.40
N LEU A 196 -7.63 23.77 -47.41
CA LEU A 196 -8.95 23.74 -46.78
C LEU A 196 -9.24 24.99 -45.96
N ASN A 197 -8.22 25.59 -45.35
CA ASN A 197 -8.43 26.81 -44.57
C ASN A 197 -8.83 27.97 -45.48
N PHE A 198 -8.31 28.02 -46.70
CA PHE A 198 -8.81 28.95 -47.72
C PHE A 198 -10.29 28.72 -48.03
N LEU A 199 -10.69 27.48 -48.30
CA LEU A 199 -12.09 27.13 -48.61
C LEU A 199 -13.04 27.47 -47.45
N ASN A 200 -12.57 27.38 -46.20
CA ASN A 200 -13.35 27.74 -45.03
C ASN A 200 -13.45 29.26 -44.83
N ARG A 201 -12.34 30.01 -45.03
CA ARG A 201 -12.32 31.48 -44.93
C ARG A 201 -13.09 32.16 -46.06
N HIS A 202 -12.98 31.64 -47.28
CA HIS A 202 -13.52 32.23 -48.51
C HIS A 202 -14.57 31.33 -49.16
N ARG A 203 -15.61 30.94 -48.40
CA ARG A 203 -16.64 29.97 -48.84
C ARG A 203 -17.31 30.33 -50.18
N GLY A 204 -17.50 31.62 -50.47
CA GLY A 204 -18.08 32.08 -51.73
C GLY A 204 -17.22 31.80 -52.97
N MET A 205 -15.93 31.50 -52.80
CA MET A 205 -15.00 31.13 -53.88
C MET A 205 -14.77 29.62 -53.96
N ALA A 206 -15.41 28.81 -53.10
CA ALA A 206 -15.07 27.40 -52.95
C ALA A 206 -15.28 26.58 -54.23
N ASP A 207 -16.42 26.73 -54.91
CA ASP A 207 -16.71 26.02 -56.16
C ASP A 207 -15.76 26.44 -57.29
N GLN A 208 -15.51 27.75 -57.44
CA GLN A 208 -14.58 28.27 -58.45
C GLN A 208 -13.16 27.78 -58.21
N PHE A 209 -12.71 27.76 -56.95
CA PHE A 209 -11.40 27.27 -56.57
C PHE A 209 -11.28 25.75 -56.81
N HIS A 210 -12.31 24.97 -56.50
CA HIS A 210 -12.33 23.54 -56.82
C HIS A 210 -12.23 23.29 -58.32
N SER A 211 -12.98 24.02 -59.15
CA SER A 211 -12.83 23.97 -60.62
C SER A 211 -11.43 24.37 -61.07
N PHE A 212 -10.82 25.37 -60.44
CA PHE A 212 -9.43 25.76 -60.71
C PHE A 212 -8.45 24.63 -60.37
N ILE A 213 -8.53 24.01 -59.18
CA ILE A 213 -7.68 22.87 -58.79
C ILE A 213 -7.84 21.70 -59.75
N GLN A 214 -9.06 21.43 -60.22
CA GLN A 214 -9.32 20.41 -61.23
C GLN A 214 -8.60 20.72 -62.54
N ASN A 215 -8.78 21.92 -63.09
CA ASN A 215 -8.14 22.33 -64.34
C ASN A 215 -6.60 22.37 -64.22
N LEU A 216 -6.10 22.82 -63.07
CA LEU A 216 -4.68 22.88 -62.75
C LEU A 216 -4.05 21.49 -62.69
N THR A 217 -4.74 20.52 -62.07
CA THR A 217 -4.27 19.14 -61.97
C THR A 217 -4.13 18.53 -63.37
N VAL A 218 -5.11 18.77 -64.25
CA VAL A 218 -5.07 18.31 -65.65
C VAL A 218 -3.95 19.02 -66.43
N ALA A 219 -3.82 20.34 -66.30
CA ALA A 219 -2.80 21.11 -67.01
C ALA A 219 -1.38 20.68 -66.61
N THR A 220 -1.14 20.50 -65.30
CA THR A 220 0.17 20.06 -64.78
C THR A 220 0.52 18.66 -65.30
N THR A 221 -0.46 17.77 -65.42
CA THR A 221 -0.28 16.42 -65.98
C THR A 221 0.20 16.46 -67.44
N GLY A 222 -0.26 17.44 -68.22
CA GLY A 222 0.14 17.65 -69.61
C GLY A 222 1.56 18.21 -69.80
N THR A 223 2.22 18.68 -68.72
CA THR A 223 3.58 19.24 -68.80
C THR A 223 4.65 18.20 -68.46
N THR A 224 5.77 18.18 -69.19
CA THR A 224 6.89 17.24 -68.92
C THR A 224 7.79 17.70 -67.77
N SER A 225 7.91 19.01 -67.55
CA SER A 225 8.77 19.65 -66.55
C SER A 225 7.99 20.46 -65.50
N GLY A 226 6.79 20.01 -65.14
CA GLY A 226 5.93 20.65 -64.14
C GLY A 226 5.54 19.72 -63.00
N ALA A 227 5.54 20.23 -61.78
CA ALA A 227 5.12 19.52 -60.57
C ALA A 227 4.23 20.40 -59.68
N ALA A 228 3.17 19.83 -59.11
CA ALA A 228 2.31 20.47 -58.13
C ALA A 228 2.25 19.66 -56.83
N VAL A 229 2.39 20.33 -55.69
CA VAL A 229 2.32 19.71 -54.37
C VAL A 229 1.25 20.41 -53.55
N ILE A 230 0.22 19.65 -53.16
CA ILE A 230 -0.96 20.16 -52.46
C ILE A 230 -1.03 19.55 -51.06
N SER A 231 -0.99 20.38 -50.03
CA SER A 231 -1.19 19.94 -48.66
C SER A 231 -2.68 19.87 -48.32
N LEU A 232 -3.08 18.79 -47.65
CA LEU A 232 -4.41 18.63 -47.08
C LEU A 232 -4.28 18.14 -45.62
N PRO A 233 -5.13 18.59 -44.69
CA PRO A 233 -5.22 17.99 -43.36
C PRO A 233 -5.79 16.57 -43.45
N ARG A 234 -5.46 15.70 -42.49
CA ARG A 234 -6.08 14.36 -42.34
C ARG A 234 -6.91 14.25 -41.07
N SER A 235 -6.71 15.11 -40.08
CA SER A 235 -7.37 15.00 -38.77
C SER A 235 -8.84 15.42 -38.88
N GLN A 236 -9.76 14.49 -38.66
CA GLN A 236 -11.20 14.72 -38.62
C GLN A 236 -11.65 15.46 -37.35
N VAL A 237 -10.81 15.51 -36.31
CA VAL A 237 -11.21 15.86 -34.93
C VAL A 237 -11.58 17.35 -34.79
N GLU A 238 -11.05 18.22 -35.65
CA GLU A 238 -11.33 19.67 -35.64
C GLU A 238 -12.11 20.14 -36.87
N MET A 239 -12.53 19.21 -37.74
CA MET A 239 -13.17 19.52 -39.02
C MET A 239 -14.69 19.58 -38.88
N THR A 240 -15.30 20.66 -39.35
CA THR A 240 -16.76 20.73 -39.48
C THR A 240 -17.23 19.81 -40.61
N ASP A 241 -18.54 19.49 -40.64
CA ASP A 241 -19.13 18.72 -41.75
C ASP A 241 -18.84 19.35 -43.12
N TRP A 242 -18.77 20.68 -43.18
CA TRP A 242 -18.37 21.43 -44.37
C TRP A 242 -16.93 21.12 -44.78
N ASP A 243 -16.00 21.16 -43.83
CA ASP A 243 -14.59 20.89 -44.09
C ASP A 243 -14.39 19.44 -44.58
N MET A 244 -15.11 18.48 -43.98
CA MET A 244 -15.07 17.07 -44.43
C MET A 244 -15.58 16.91 -45.86
N GLN A 245 -16.71 17.55 -46.21
CA GLN A 245 -17.25 17.51 -47.58
C GLN A 245 -16.27 18.09 -48.61
N TRP A 246 -15.65 19.24 -48.30
CA TRP A 246 -14.71 19.88 -49.22
C TRP A 246 -13.37 19.16 -49.30
N GLN A 247 -12.90 18.58 -48.20
CA GLN A 247 -11.75 17.69 -48.21
C GLN A 247 -12.00 16.51 -49.15
N ASP A 248 -13.16 15.86 -49.06
CA ASP A 248 -13.49 14.72 -49.93
C ASP A 248 -13.54 15.14 -51.41
N LYS A 249 -14.17 16.29 -51.72
CA LYS A 249 -14.19 16.85 -53.08
C LYS A 249 -12.78 17.10 -53.64
N ILE A 250 -11.93 17.82 -52.91
CA ILE A 250 -10.56 18.12 -53.34
C ILE A 250 -9.72 16.83 -53.42
N THR A 251 -9.85 15.95 -52.43
CA THR A 251 -9.13 14.67 -52.40
C THR A 251 -9.48 13.81 -53.60
N LYS A 252 -10.75 13.75 -54.02
CA LYS A 252 -11.19 13.02 -55.24
C LYS A 252 -10.54 13.56 -56.51
N VAL A 253 -10.42 14.88 -56.63
CA VAL A 253 -9.77 15.53 -57.79
C VAL A 253 -8.27 15.21 -57.81
N VAL A 254 -7.58 15.34 -56.67
CA VAL A 254 -6.12 15.19 -56.61
C VAL A 254 -5.70 13.71 -56.63
N ARG A 255 -6.42 12.80 -55.95
CA ARG A 255 -6.10 11.35 -55.90
C ARG A 255 -6.21 10.64 -57.23
N ARG A 256 -6.97 11.17 -58.20
CA ARG A 256 -7.04 10.60 -59.55
C ARG A 256 -5.67 10.56 -60.24
N VAL A 257 -4.72 11.39 -59.79
CA VAL A 257 -3.41 11.61 -60.42
C VAL A 257 -2.24 11.47 -59.43
N ALA A 258 -2.50 11.38 -58.12
CA ALA A 258 -1.49 11.41 -57.06
C ALA A 258 -1.19 10.04 -56.42
N LYS A 259 0.02 9.88 -55.89
CA LYS A 259 0.45 8.72 -55.07
C LYS A 259 0.36 9.09 -53.58
N ASP A 260 -0.45 8.36 -52.81
CA ASP A 260 -0.48 8.52 -51.35
C ASP A 260 0.79 7.89 -50.74
N LEU A 261 1.56 8.69 -50.00
CA LEU A 261 2.73 8.24 -49.26
C LEU A 261 2.54 8.58 -47.79
N ILE A 262 2.27 7.55 -46.99
CA ILE A 262 2.12 7.65 -45.54
C ILE A 262 3.48 7.27 -44.92
N ALA A 263 4.11 8.17 -44.18
CA ALA A 263 5.28 7.86 -43.35
C ALA A 263 4.86 7.66 -41.90
N ASN A 264 5.04 6.43 -41.42
CA ASN A 264 4.82 6.01 -40.03
C ASN A 264 6.06 5.23 -39.55
N ASP A 265 7.20 5.91 -39.39
CA ASP A 265 8.41 5.25 -38.87
C ASP A 265 8.85 5.90 -37.55
N GLU A 266 8.96 5.10 -36.49
CA GLU A 266 9.40 5.50 -35.14
C GLU A 266 10.82 6.07 -35.14
N THR A 267 11.68 5.58 -36.05
CA THR A 267 13.07 6.04 -36.19
C THR A 267 13.15 7.51 -36.63
N GLU A 268 12.14 7.99 -37.36
CA GLU A 268 12.08 9.36 -37.85
C GLU A 268 11.83 10.37 -36.73
N ILE A 269 10.99 10.02 -35.73
CA ILE A 269 10.73 10.91 -34.59
C ILE A 269 12.01 11.13 -33.80
N SER A 270 12.73 10.05 -33.50
CA SER A 270 14.01 10.18 -32.78
C SER A 270 14.98 11.09 -33.53
N GLU A 271 15.15 10.89 -34.84
CA GLU A 271 16.07 11.71 -35.62
C GLU A 271 15.63 13.19 -35.68
N VAL A 272 14.32 13.45 -35.78
CA VAL A 272 13.75 14.81 -35.72
C VAL A 272 14.04 15.46 -34.37
N VAL A 273 13.68 14.80 -33.26
CA VAL A 273 13.90 15.30 -31.89
C VAL A 273 15.39 15.58 -31.66
N ARG A 274 16.26 14.65 -32.07
CA ARG A 274 17.72 14.77 -31.94
C ARG A 274 18.28 15.99 -32.66
N ARG A 275 17.96 16.17 -33.94
CA ARG A 275 18.46 17.32 -34.74
C ARG A 275 17.90 18.66 -34.26
N ARG A 276 16.65 18.65 -33.78
CA ARG A 276 15.94 19.87 -33.34
C ARG A 276 16.32 20.31 -31.94
N LEU A 277 16.58 19.39 -31.02
CA LEU A 277 16.78 19.73 -29.61
C LEU A 277 18.24 19.67 -29.15
N PHE A 278 19.12 18.98 -29.88
CA PHE A 278 20.53 18.85 -29.54
C PHE A 278 21.44 19.52 -30.58
N GLU A 279 22.52 20.11 -30.08
CA GLU A 279 23.62 20.65 -30.89
C GLU A 279 24.66 19.56 -31.15
N ASP A 280 25.03 18.82 -30.11
CA ASP A 280 25.90 17.66 -30.16
C ASP A 280 25.36 16.55 -29.25
N ILE A 281 25.62 15.30 -29.62
CA ILE A 281 25.24 14.10 -28.86
C ILE A 281 26.44 13.21 -28.56
N GLY A 282 27.64 13.77 -28.65
CA GLY A 282 28.90 13.09 -28.38
C GLY A 282 29.35 12.11 -29.45
N SER A 283 30.48 11.47 -29.17
CA SER A 283 31.18 10.59 -30.12
C SER A 283 30.40 9.31 -30.45
N ASP A 284 30.54 8.84 -31.69
CA ASP A 284 29.92 7.62 -32.17
C ASP A 284 30.26 6.38 -31.31
N ARG A 285 31.53 6.30 -30.88
CA ARG A 285 32.03 5.23 -30.01
C ARG A 285 31.28 5.16 -28.68
N MET A 286 31.03 6.32 -28.06
CA MET A 286 30.29 6.39 -26.79
C MET A 286 28.86 5.88 -27.00
N ARG A 287 28.15 6.42 -28.00
CA ARG A 287 26.75 6.08 -28.28
C ARG A 287 26.57 4.58 -28.50
N LYS A 288 27.44 3.98 -29.31
CA LYS A 288 27.48 2.53 -29.56
C LYS A 288 27.76 1.73 -28.29
N SER A 289 28.61 2.21 -27.39
CA SER A 289 28.88 1.55 -26.11
C SER A 289 27.65 1.53 -25.21
N VAL A 290 26.94 2.65 -25.08
CA VAL A 290 25.68 2.72 -24.29
C VAL A 290 24.61 1.85 -24.92
N ALA A 291 24.40 1.98 -26.22
CA ALA A 291 23.41 1.20 -26.96
C ALA A 291 23.66 -0.31 -26.83
N LYS A 292 24.91 -0.77 -26.95
CA LYS A 292 25.28 -2.17 -26.78
C LYS A 292 24.99 -2.68 -25.36
N THR A 293 25.23 -1.85 -24.35
CA THR A 293 25.01 -2.23 -22.93
C THR A 293 23.52 -2.40 -22.64
N TYR A 294 22.69 -1.45 -23.06
CA TYR A 294 21.24 -1.55 -22.91
C TYR A 294 20.65 -2.69 -23.75
N ALA A 295 21.11 -2.86 -24.99
CA ALA A 295 20.68 -3.96 -25.85
C ALA A 295 20.99 -5.34 -25.24
N ALA A 296 22.15 -5.50 -24.61
CA ALA A 296 22.49 -6.73 -23.89
C ALA A 296 21.53 -6.98 -22.71
N TRP A 297 21.29 -5.96 -21.88
CA TRP A 297 20.36 -6.03 -20.76
C TRP A 297 18.94 -6.44 -21.21
N CYS A 298 18.44 -5.83 -22.29
CA CYS A 298 17.13 -6.16 -22.87
C CYS A 298 17.10 -7.58 -23.43
N PHE A 299 18.14 -8.00 -24.15
CA PHE A 299 18.19 -9.33 -24.77
C PHE A 299 18.19 -10.45 -23.72
N GLU A 300 18.92 -10.28 -22.62
CA GLU A 300 18.95 -11.22 -21.49
C GLU A 300 17.58 -11.36 -20.82
N ARG A 301 16.79 -10.28 -20.78
CA ARG A 301 15.49 -10.21 -20.08
C ARG A 301 14.30 -10.26 -21.04
N ARG A 302 14.50 -10.63 -22.30
CA ARG A 302 13.50 -10.53 -23.37
C ARG A 302 12.15 -11.17 -23.08
N ALA A 303 12.10 -12.22 -22.28
CA ALA A 303 10.86 -12.91 -21.89
C ALA A 303 9.99 -12.11 -20.89
N GLN A 304 10.56 -11.11 -20.21
CA GLN A 304 9.90 -10.29 -19.20
C GLN A 304 9.54 -8.89 -19.71
N LEU A 305 9.94 -8.57 -20.94
CA LEU A 305 9.78 -7.27 -21.61
C LEU A 305 8.74 -7.39 -22.73
N PRO A 306 8.21 -6.27 -23.26
CA PRO A 306 7.13 -6.35 -24.23
C PRO A 306 7.63 -6.99 -25.54
N PRO A 307 6.85 -7.93 -26.11
CA PRO A 307 7.27 -8.67 -27.30
C PRO A 307 7.58 -7.76 -28.50
N GLU A 308 6.89 -6.62 -28.68
CA GLU A 308 7.16 -5.74 -29.83
C GLU A 308 8.58 -5.13 -29.82
N TRP A 309 9.27 -5.14 -28.68
CA TRP A 309 10.65 -4.66 -28.55
C TRP A 309 11.68 -5.78 -28.69
N THR A 310 11.31 -7.00 -28.31
CA THR A 310 12.25 -8.11 -28.12
C THR A 310 12.01 -9.29 -29.05
N ALA A 311 10.89 -9.31 -29.77
CA ALA A 311 10.59 -10.28 -30.80
C ALA A 311 11.56 -10.07 -31.96
N VAL A 312 12.43 -11.05 -32.12
CA VAL A 312 13.27 -11.19 -33.30
C VAL A 312 12.82 -12.49 -33.96
N ASP A 313 12.65 -12.45 -35.28
CA ASP A 313 12.16 -13.58 -36.07
C ASP A 313 12.92 -14.86 -35.69
N THR A 314 12.24 -15.99 -35.51
CA THR A 314 12.83 -17.24 -34.96
C THR A 314 13.96 -17.80 -35.82
N ALA A 315 14.09 -17.36 -37.07
CA ALA A 315 15.21 -17.63 -37.98
C ALA A 315 16.45 -16.72 -37.77
N THR A 316 16.39 -15.76 -36.85
CA THR A 316 17.44 -14.75 -36.63
C THR A 316 18.43 -15.20 -35.57
N THR A 317 19.73 -15.11 -35.86
CA THR A 317 20.79 -15.45 -34.89
C THR A 317 20.78 -14.49 -33.69
N GLU A 318 21.25 -14.95 -32.52
CA GLU A 318 21.36 -14.09 -31.34
C GLU A 318 22.16 -12.81 -31.59
N ALA A 319 23.18 -12.89 -32.46
CA ALA A 319 24.00 -11.74 -32.83
C ALA A 319 23.17 -10.67 -33.55
N LYS A 320 22.35 -11.08 -34.52
CA LYS A 320 21.45 -10.17 -35.26
C LYS A 320 20.36 -9.58 -34.37
N ALA A 321 19.86 -10.35 -33.40
CA ALA A 321 18.90 -9.87 -32.41
C ALA A 321 19.47 -8.75 -31.53
N ARG A 322 20.70 -8.94 -31.01
CA ARG A 322 21.41 -7.91 -30.24
C ARG A 322 21.77 -6.70 -31.09
N GLU A 323 22.17 -6.91 -32.35
CA GLU A 323 22.46 -5.83 -33.30
C GLU A 323 21.22 -4.97 -33.59
N TYR A 324 20.07 -5.62 -33.79
CA TYR A 324 18.80 -4.93 -33.98
C TYR A 324 18.41 -4.05 -32.78
N LEU A 325 18.48 -4.60 -31.56
CA LEU A 325 18.25 -3.84 -30.33
C LEU A 325 19.25 -2.67 -30.18
N SER A 326 20.53 -2.93 -30.42
CA SER A 326 21.57 -1.91 -30.37
C SER A 326 21.31 -0.78 -31.36
N GLY A 327 20.88 -1.10 -32.58
CA GLY A 327 20.51 -0.11 -33.59
C GLY A 327 19.36 0.80 -33.12
N ARG A 328 18.34 0.24 -32.46
CA ARG A 328 17.23 1.03 -31.89
C ARG A 328 17.72 2.02 -30.81
N PHE A 329 18.54 1.55 -29.87
CA PHE A 329 19.09 2.44 -28.83
C PHE A 329 20.03 3.50 -29.40
N GLU A 330 20.83 3.17 -30.42
CA GLU A 330 21.74 4.12 -31.07
C GLU A 330 20.98 5.24 -31.79
N VAL A 331 19.89 4.89 -32.49
CA VAL A 331 19.02 5.87 -33.16
C VAL A 331 18.29 6.75 -32.14
N CYS A 332 17.89 6.19 -31.00
CA CYS A 332 17.17 6.91 -29.94
C CYS A 332 18.03 7.80 -29.05
N TYR A 333 19.36 7.59 -29.02
CA TYR A 333 20.26 8.33 -28.14
C TYR A 333 20.12 9.87 -28.30
N PRO A 334 19.96 10.65 -27.20
CA PRO A 334 20.13 10.27 -25.79
C PRO A 334 18.87 9.77 -25.05
N PHE A 335 17.80 9.42 -25.75
CA PHE A 335 16.57 8.90 -25.14
C PHE A 335 16.56 7.38 -25.04
N HIS A 336 15.88 6.87 -24.02
CA HIS A 336 15.43 5.49 -24.00
C HIS A 336 14.32 5.30 -25.07
N PRO A 337 14.29 4.21 -25.86
CA PRO A 337 13.28 4.01 -26.90
C PRO A 337 11.83 4.08 -26.39
N ALA A 338 11.57 3.59 -25.17
CA ALA A 338 10.26 3.69 -24.52
C ALA A 338 9.78 5.15 -24.35
N THR A 339 10.71 6.08 -24.10
CA THR A 339 10.40 7.50 -23.88
C THR A 339 9.77 8.15 -25.10
N LEU A 340 10.20 7.77 -26.30
CA LEU A 340 9.69 8.31 -27.55
C LEU A 340 8.49 7.52 -28.08
N SER A 341 8.50 6.20 -27.92
CA SER A 341 7.47 5.33 -28.50
C SER A 341 6.10 5.46 -27.83
N VAL A 342 6.04 5.81 -26.53
CA VAL A 342 4.76 5.96 -25.81
C VAL A 342 3.83 6.97 -26.49
N PHE A 343 4.41 8.01 -27.08
CA PHE A 343 3.71 9.06 -27.80
C PHE A 343 3.03 8.58 -29.09
N GLN A 344 3.57 7.54 -29.71
CA GLN A 344 2.99 6.91 -30.89
C GLN A 344 2.05 5.77 -30.51
N ARG A 345 2.48 4.90 -29.58
CA ARG A 345 1.71 3.70 -29.18
C ARG A 345 0.45 4.04 -28.41
N LYS A 346 0.54 4.93 -27.42
CA LYS A 346 -0.56 5.18 -26.46
C LYS A 346 -1.27 6.51 -26.72
N TRP A 347 -0.52 7.59 -27.01
CA TRP A 347 -1.08 8.95 -27.05
C TRP A 347 -1.66 9.36 -28.41
N GLN A 348 -1.30 8.66 -29.50
CA GLN A 348 -1.72 9.04 -30.86
C GLN A 348 -3.25 9.17 -31.03
N ALA A 349 -4.03 8.41 -30.25
CA ALA A 349 -5.49 8.39 -30.29
C ALA A 349 -6.17 9.47 -29.43
N LEU A 350 -5.42 10.29 -28.70
CA LEU A 350 -5.96 11.37 -27.87
C LEU A 350 -6.40 12.56 -28.73
N THR A 351 -7.58 13.10 -28.45
CA THR A 351 -8.19 14.17 -29.27
C THR A 351 -7.43 15.50 -29.20
N GLN A 352 -6.91 15.86 -28.03
CA GLN A 352 -6.18 17.12 -27.80
C GLN A 352 -4.66 16.99 -28.06
N TYR A 353 -4.18 15.79 -28.41
CA TYR A 353 -2.76 15.52 -28.51
C TYR A 353 -2.15 16.05 -29.80
N GLN A 354 -1.24 17.02 -29.66
CA GLN A 354 -0.51 17.64 -30.76
C GLN A 354 0.76 16.83 -31.07
N GLN A 355 0.59 15.77 -31.87
CA GLN A 355 1.58 14.70 -32.12
C GLN A 355 3.04 15.10 -32.40
N THR A 356 3.30 16.28 -32.98
CA THR A 356 4.67 16.70 -33.30
C THR A 356 5.08 17.97 -32.56
N ARG A 357 4.36 19.09 -32.76
CA ARG A 357 4.74 20.39 -32.17
C ARG A 357 4.60 20.38 -30.65
N GLY A 358 3.47 19.89 -30.14
CA GLY A 358 3.25 19.74 -28.70
C GLY A 358 4.26 18.80 -28.06
N THR A 359 4.55 17.67 -28.72
CA THR A 359 5.55 16.70 -28.26
C THR A 359 6.96 17.26 -28.26
N LEU A 360 7.37 17.99 -29.30
CA LEU A 360 8.67 18.67 -29.36
C LEU A 360 8.82 19.74 -28.28
N ALA A 361 7.78 20.56 -28.07
CA ALA A 361 7.76 21.57 -27.01
C ALA A 361 7.88 20.92 -25.62
N MET A 362 7.10 19.87 -25.37
CA MET A 362 7.14 19.09 -24.13
C MET A 362 8.51 18.45 -23.91
N LEU A 363 9.09 17.79 -24.92
CA LEU A 363 10.42 17.19 -24.85
C LEU A 363 11.51 18.25 -24.66
N ALA A 364 11.40 19.42 -25.30
CA ALA A 364 12.33 20.53 -25.10
C ALA A 364 12.31 21.01 -23.64
N GLN A 365 11.12 21.18 -23.05
CA GLN A 365 10.98 21.57 -21.66
C GLN A 365 11.52 20.48 -20.72
N TRP A 366 11.21 19.21 -21.00
CA TRP A 366 11.75 18.06 -20.25
C TRP A 366 13.29 18.07 -20.27
N ILE A 367 13.91 18.13 -21.45
CA ILE A 367 15.36 18.14 -21.61
C ILE A 367 15.96 19.35 -20.89
N SER A 368 15.35 20.53 -21.00
CA SER A 368 15.83 21.74 -20.32
C SER A 368 15.93 21.53 -18.81
N TRP A 369 14.87 20.99 -18.19
CA TRP A 369 14.86 20.69 -16.76
C TRP A 369 15.79 19.54 -16.38
N ALA A 370 15.80 18.46 -17.15
CA ALA A 370 16.66 17.32 -16.89
C ALA A 370 18.15 17.67 -17.04
N TYR A 371 18.50 18.56 -17.97
CA TYR A 371 19.86 19.09 -18.13
C TYR A 371 20.26 19.99 -16.95
N ARG A 372 19.39 20.92 -16.55
CA ARG A 372 19.62 21.82 -15.40
C ARG A 372 19.81 21.04 -14.10
N THR A 373 18.92 20.09 -13.83
CA THR A 373 18.96 19.26 -12.61
C THR A 373 20.02 18.17 -12.65
N GLY A 374 20.46 17.74 -13.83
CA GLY A 374 21.49 16.71 -13.99
C GLY A 374 22.76 17.02 -13.20
N PHE A 375 23.22 18.28 -13.25
CA PHE A 375 24.41 18.74 -12.52
C PHE A 375 24.15 18.99 -11.03
N THR A 376 22.97 19.49 -10.65
CA THR A 376 22.67 19.88 -9.25
C THR A 376 22.21 18.71 -8.38
N GLU A 377 21.45 17.78 -8.95
CA GLU A 377 20.87 16.62 -8.24
C GLU A 377 21.69 15.33 -8.41
N ALA A 378 22.80 15.41 -9.15
CA ALA A 378 23.68 14.29 -9.49
C ALA A 378 22.94 13.11 -10.11
N ARG A 379 22.06 13.37 -11.09
CA ARG A 379 21.41 12.30 -11.86
C ARG A 379 22.47 11.42 -12.53
N ARG A 380 22.22 10.11 -12.59
CA ARG A 380 23.18 9.10 -13.08
C ARG A 380 22.77 8.39 -14.36
N GLU A 381 21.61 8.72 -14.89
CA GLU A 381 20.97 8.02 -16.00
C GLU A 381 21.79 8.25 -17.31
N PRO A 382 22.23 7.17 -17.99
CA PRO A 382 22.89 7.27 -19.30
C PRO A 382 21.94 7.66 -20.44
N LEU A 383 20.62 7.49 -20.25
CA LEU A 383 19.56 7.80 -21.20
C LEU A 383 18.41 8.52 -20.50
N ILE A 384 17.67 9.35 -21.24
CA ILE A 384 16.45 10.00 -20.75
C ILE A 384 15.32 8.96 -20.78
N THR A 385 14.88 8.51 -19.62
CA THR A 385 13.82 7.47 -19.43
C THR A 385 12.47 8.11 -19.13
N LEU A 386 11.35 7.38 -19.27
CA LEU A 386 10.03 7.91 -18.92
C LEU A 386 9.95 8.37 -17.45
N GLY A 387 10.57 7.60 -16.54
CA GLY A 387 10.59 7.94 -15.11
C GLY A 387 11.36 9.23 -14.78
N SER A 388 12.16 9.75 -15.71
CA SER A 388 12.94 10.97 -15.51
C SER A 388 12.12 12.27 -15.69
N ALA A 389 10.86 12.18 -16.13
CA ALA A 389 10.02 13.33 -16.44
C ALA A 389 9.82 14.24 -15.20
N PRO A 390 10.03 15.56 -15.31
CA PRO A 390 9.97 16.47 -14.17
C PRO A 390 8.53 16.85 -13.81
N LEU A 391 7.68 15.88 -13.45
CA LEU A 391 6.27 16.10 -13.11
C LEU A 391 6.07 16.93 -11.83
N ASP A 392 7.11 17.13 -11.03
CA ASP A 392 7.11 18.02 -9.87
C ASP A 392 7.12 19.51 -10.29
N VAL A 393 7.67 19.82 -11.47
CA VAL A 393 7.62 21.16 -12.06
C VAL A 393 6.23 21.46 -12.60
N ALA A 394 5.58 22.49 -12.04
CA ALA A 394 4.19 22.83 -12.36
C ALA A 394 4.00 23.20 -13.84
N GLU A 395 4.93 23.93 -14.44
CA GLU A 395 4.88 24.34 -15.84
C GLU A 395 4.94 23.13 -16.77
N PHE A 396 5.80 22.15 -16.49
CA PHE A 396 5.90 20.93 -17.29
C PHE A 396 4.67 20.03 -17.08
N ARG A 397 4.21 19.89 -15.84
CA ARG A 397 2.97 19.16 -15.51
C ARG A 397 1.77 19.73 -16.27
N SER A 398 1.65 21.05 -16.37
CA SER A 398 0.58 21.69 -17.15
C SER A 398 0.66 21.35 -18.64
N VAL A 399 1.86 21.28 -19.22
CA VAL A 399 2.04 20.89 -20.63
C VAL A 399 1.63 19.44 -20.86
N VAL A 400 2.03 18.52 -19.98
CA VAL A 400 1.63 17.11 -20.01
C VAL A 400 0.11 16.98 -19.95
N LEU A 401 -0.54 17.61 -18.97
CA LEU A 401 -2.00 17.56 -18.80
C LEU A 401 -2.75 18.16 -20.00
N GLY A 402 -2.21 19.23 -20.60
CA GLY A 402 -2.76 19.84 -21.81
C GLY A 402 -2.74 18.90 -23.02
N GLN A 403 -1.65 18.14 -23.20
CA GLN A 403 -1.55 17.11 -24.24
C GLN A 403 -2.49 15.93 -23.98
N LEU A 404 -2.70 15.56 -22.71
CA LEU A 404 -3.62 14.50 -22.32
C LEU A 404 -5.11 14.89 -22.46
N GLY A 405 -5.42 16.19 -22.42
CA GLY A 405 -6.80 16.69 -22.44
C GLY A 405 -7.58 16.42 -21.14
N GLU A 406 -6.90 16.11 -20.04
CA GLU A 406 -7.52 15.72 -18.76
C GLU A 406 -6.83 16.43 -17.57
N SER A 407 -7.24 17.67 -17.30
CA SER A 407 -6.65 18.47 -16.22
C SER A 407 -6.93 17.92 -14.82
N ARG A 408 -7.98 17.11 -14.63
CA ARG A 408 -8.36 16.54 -13.33
C ARG A 408 -7.33 15.53 -12.80
N LEU A 409 -6.46 15.01 -13.66
CA LEU A 409 -5.33 14.15 -13.25
C LEU A 409 -4.30 14.89 -12.38
N VAL A 410 -4.35 16.22 -12.29
CA VAL A 410 -3.48 16.98 -11.38
C VAL A 410 -3.56 16.48 -9.94
N ALA A 411 -4.76 16.13 -9.46
CA ALA A 411 -4.96 15.61 -8.10
C ALA A 411 -4.26 14.26 -7.90
N ALA A 412 -4.27 13.40 -8.92
CA ALA A 412 -3.58 12.12 -8.90
C ALA A 412 -2.05 12.30 -8.90
N ILE A 413 -1.55 13.20 -9.74
CA ILE A 413 -0.12 13.50 -9.82
C ILE A 413 0.39 14.08 -8.50
N ASP A 414 -0.33 15.05 -7.92
CA ASP A 414 0.07 15.70 -6.69
C ASP A 414 0.00 14.75 -5.48
N ALA A 415 -1.05 13.93 -5.37
CA ALA A 415 -1.23 13.01 -4.24
C ALA A 415 -0.33 11.77 -4.32
N ASP A 416 -0.16 11.17 -5.51
CA ASP A 416 0.48 9.85 -5.60
C ASP A 416 1.90 9.91 -6.18
N ILE A 417 2.23 10.87 -7.05
CA ILE A 417 3.46 10.84 -7.85
C ILE A 417 4.47 11.91 -7.42
N SER A 418 4.20 13.20 -7.63
CA SER A 418 5.24 14.24 -7.63
C SER A 418 5.05 15.36 -6.61
N GLY A 419 3.89 15.47 -5.94
CA GLY A 419 3.64 16.48 -4.91
C GLY A 419 4.59 16.36 -3.71
N ALA A 420 4.69 17.41 -2.90
CA ALA A 420 5.67 17.49 -1.80
C ALA A 420 5.51 16.39 -0.75
N HIS A 421 4.27 15.98 -0.50
CA HIS A 421 3.90 14.90 0.44
C HIS A 421 3.27 13.71 -0.30
N SER A 422 3.66 13.46 -1.55
CA SER A 422 3.07 12.38 -2.34
C SER A 422 3.43 10.99 -1.78
N HIS A 423 2.57 9.99 -2.05
CA HIS A 423 2.82 8.61 -1.66
C HIS A 423 4.14 8.07 -2.22
N ALA A 424 4.45 8.36 -3.47
CA ALA A 424 5.75 8.00 -4.06
C ALA A 424 6.93 8.61 -3.30
N ARG A 425 6.86 9.89 -2.90
CA ARG A 425 7.94 10.51 -2.10
C ARG A 425 8.07 9.88 -0.72
N ALA A 426 6.97 9.55 -0.07
CA ALA A 426 6.98 8.86 1.21
C ALA A 426 7.64 7.47 1.10
N LEU A 427 7.32 6.70 0.06
CA LEU A 427 7.94 5.41 -0.24
C LEU A 427 9.42 5.53 -0.66
N ASP A 428 9.78 6.64 -1.29
CA ASP A 428 11.15 6.90 -1.76
C ASP A 428 12.10 7.43 -0.69
N ALA A 429 11.62 7.72 0.53
CA ALA A 429 12.42 8.34 1.60
C ALA A 429 13.74 7.60 1.91
N ASP A 430 13.70 6.26 1.88
CA ASP A 430 14.85 5.40 2.18
C ASP A 430 15.53 4.83 0.91
N THR A 431 15.10 5.25 -0.29
CA THR A 431 15.66 4.74 -1.55
C THR A 431 17.00 5.37 -1.89
N THR A 432 17.99 4.56 -2.28
CA THR A 432 19.36 5.02 -2.56
C THR A 432 19.95 4.38 -3.82
N GLY A 433 21.12 4.88 -4.26
CA GLY A 433 21.85 4.29 -5.39
C GLY A 433 21.07 4.34 -6.71
N ALA A 434 21.03 3.22 -7.43
CA ALA A 434 20.31 3.08 -8.70
C ALA A 434 18.78 3.09 -8.55
N LEU A 435 18.29 2.76 -7.35
CA LEU A 435 16.85 2.74 -7.01
C LEU A 435 16.36 4.08 -6.44
N ARG A 436 17.20 5.11 -6.39
CA ARG A 436 16.80 6.42 -5.88
C ARG A 436 15.57 6.94 -6.63
N ASN A 437 14.54 7.32 -5.89
CA ASN A 437 13.25 7.79 -6.41
C ASN A 437 12.51 6.75 -7.30
N ILE A 438 12.69 5.45 -7.07
CA ILE A 438 12.10 4.40 -7.92
C ILE A 438 10.58 4.48 -7.96
N HIS A 439 9.90 4.77 -6.85
CA HIS A 439 8.44 4.84 -6.82
C HIS A 439 7.95 6.05 -7.63
N ARG A 440 8.60 7.21 -7.53
CA ARG A 440 8.28 8.37 -8.38
C ARG A 440 8.53 8.09 -9.86
N ARG A 441 9.62 7.41 -10.19
CA ARG A 441 9.96 7.00 -11.58
C ARG A 441 8.90 6.04 -12.13
N VAL A 442 8.48 5.07 -11.32
CA VAL A 442 7.40 4.12 -11.64
C VAL A 442 6.06 4.83 -11.81
N GLY A 443 5.65 5.69 -10.87
CA GLY A 443 4.41 6.45 -10.99
C GLY A 443 4.38 7.35 -12.23
N THR A 444 5.52 7.95 -12.56
CA THR A 444 5.68 8.73 -13.81
C THR A 444 5.53 7.84 -15.04
N ALA A 445 6.24 6.72 -15.12
CA ALA A 445 6.10 5.79 -16.24
C ALA A 445 4.68 5.23 -16.37
N MET A 446 4.04 4.90 -15.25
CA MET A 446 2.63 4.50 -15.20
C MET A 446 1.72 5.58 -15.77
N LEU A 447 1.93 6.85 -15.43
CA LEU A 447 1.14 7.95 -16.00
C LEU A 447 1.24 7.95 -17.53
N PHE A 448 2.46 7.96 -18.08
CA PHE A 448 2.64 8.03 -19.53
C PHE A 448 2.07 6.79 -20.27
N GLU A 449 2.33 5.58 -19.76
CA GLU A 449 1.87 4.33 -20.39
C GLU A 449 0.35 4.08 -20.19
N SER A 450 -0.24 4.56 -19.08
CA SER A 450 -1.69 4.39 -18.83
C SER A 450 -2.56 5.50 -19.43
N SER A 451 -1.97 6.60 -19.94
CA SER A 451 -2.72 7.75 -20.46
C SER A 451 -3.12 7.64 -21.94
N GLY A 452 -3.37 6.43 -22.45
CA GLY A 452 -3.76 6.22 -23.85
C GLY A 452 -5.22 6.55 -24.20
N GLY A 453 -5.53 6.67 -25.50
CA GLY A 453 -6.90 6.83 -26.02
C GLY A 453 -7.81 5.60 -25.79
N GLN A 454 -8.91 5.47 -26.55
CA GLN A 454 -9.97 4.47 -26.29
C GLN A 454 -9.58 2.97 -26.37
N ILE A 455 -8.35 2.62 -26.78
CA ILE A 455 -7.98 1.23 -27.12
C ILE A 455 -7.34 0.48 -25.93
N ASP A 456 -6.44 1.13 -25.18
CA ASP A 456 -5.82 0.54 -23.98
C ASP A 456 -5.29 1.65 -23.04
N LYS A 457 -5.83 1.67 -21.82
CA LYS A 457 -5.53 2.68 -20.78
C LYS A 457 -4.81 2.07 -19.58
N VAL A 458 -3.99 1.05 -19.83
CA VAL A 458 -3.30 0.28 -18.81
C VAL A 458 -1.79 0.32 -19.09
N ALA A 459 -1.03 0.53 -18.02
CA ALA A 459 0.42 0.37 -18.00
C ALA A 459 0.73 -1.03 -17.45
N HIS A 460 1.26 -1.91 -18.29
CA HIS A 460 1.59 -3.28 -17.88
C HIS A 460 3.04 -3.38 -17.36
N LEU A 461 3.30 -4.33 -16.45
CA LEU A 461 4.63 -4.55 -15.89
C LEU A 461 5.74 -4.70 -16.95
N PRO A 462 5.57 -5.45 -18.06
CA PRO A 462 6.59 -5.50 -19.11
C PRO A 462 6.93 -4.11 -19.69
N GLU A 463 5.94 -3.25 -19.88
CA GLU A 463 6.14 -1.87 -20.38
C GLU A 463 6.91 -1.04 -19.36
N LEU A 464 6.55 -1.13 -18.07
CA LEU A 464 7.23 -0.42 -16.98
C LEU A 464 8.68 -0.88 -16.81
N ARG A 465 8.92 -2.19 -16.85
CA ARG A 465 10.27 -2.79 -16.81
C ARG A 465 11.13 -2.31 -17.97
N PHE A 466 10.55 -2.20 -19.17
CA PHE A 466 11.28 -1.69 -20.33
C PHE A 466 11.52 -0.19 -20.21
N ALA A 467 10.54 0.59 -19.77
CA ALA A 467 10.63 2.05 -19.67
C ALA A 467 11.64 2.55 -18.63
N LEU A 468 11.87 1.76 -17.57
CA LEU A 468 12.75 2.09 -16.45
C LEU A 468 14.00 1.20 -16.36
N GLY A 469 14.08 0.19 -17.22
CA GLY A 469 15.15 -0.78 -17.24
C GLY A 469 16.50 -0.13 -17.49
N GLU A 470 17.44 -0.33 -16.58
CA GLU A 470 18.81 0.13 -16.68
C GLU A 470 19.75 -0.99 -16.21
N PRO A 471 21.03 -1.02 -16.65
CA PRO A 471 21.94 -2.10 -16.28
C PRO A 471 22.09 -2.34 -14.77
N ASP A 472 21.92 -1.29 -13.96
CA ASP A 472 22.04 -1.35 -12.49
C ASP A 472 20.68 -1.52 -11.77
N VAL A 473 19.58 -1.72 -12.51
CA VAL A 473 18.21 -1.89 -11.98
C VAL A 473 17.65 -3.23 -12.46
N ASP A 474 17.22 -4.07 -11.52
CA ASP A 474 16.55 -5.33 -11.82
C ASP A 474 15.04 -5.15 -12.02
N THR A 475 14.42 -6.09 -12.74
CA THR A 475 12.98 -6.04 -13.05
C THR A 475 12.11 -6.25 -11.81
N THR A 476 12.59 -7.00 -10.81
CA THR A 476 11.84 -7.26 -9.57
C THR A 476 11.73 -6.00 -8.71
N SER A 477 12.76 -5.15 -8.67
CA SER A 477 12.70 -3.83 -8.02
C SER A 477 11.63 -2.94 -8.64
N VAL A 478 11.47 -2.97 -9.97
CA VAL A 478 10.41 -2.23 -10.67
C VAL A 478 9.02 -2.77 -10.29
N ASP A 479 8.86 -4.09 -10.28
CA ASP A 479 7.59 -4.74 -9.90
C ASP A 479 7.20 -4.41 -8.45
N ASN A 480 8.15 -4.53 -7.51
CA ASN A 480 7.93 -4.24 -6.10
C ASN A 480 7.56 -2.77 -5.89
N ALA A 481 8.24 -1.84 -6.57
CA ALA A 481 7.89 -0.43 -6.51
C ALA A 481 6.51 -0.13 -7.11
N ALA A 482 6.13 -0.81 -8.20
CA ALA A 482 4.80 -0.69 -8.81
C ALA A 482 3.69 -1.16 -7.86
N PHE A 483 3.85 -2.33 -7.25
CA PHE A 483 2.89 -2.87 -6.28
C PHE A 483 2.83 -2.04 -5.00
N ALA A 484 3.98 -1.64 -4.43
CA ALA A 484 4.02 -0.81 -3.23
C ALA A 484 3.37 0.56 -3.47
N LEU A 485 3.61 1.17 -4.64
CA LEU A 485 3.00 2.44 -4.99
C LEU A 485 1.48 2.30 -5.16
N GLU A 486 1.00 1.30 -5.90
CA GLU A 486 -0.45 1.04 -6.06
C GLU A 486 -1.12 0.72 -4.72
N ASP A 487 -0.44 0.01 -3.81
CA ASP A 487 -0.99 -0.31 -2.50
C ASP A 487 -1.27 0.94 -1.66
N LYS A 488 -0.40 1.96 -1.74
CA LYS A 488 -0.55 3.21 -0.98
C LYS A 488 -1.36 4.29 -1.69
N SER A 489 -1.44 4.24 -3.02
CA SER A 489 -1.96 5.34 -3.84
C SER A 489 -3.48 5.52 -3.77
N TYR A 490 -3.91 6.77 -3.94
CA TYR A 490 -5.31 7.18 -3.92
C TYR A 490 -5.99 7.23 -5.28
N PHE A 491 -5.23 7.16 -6.37
CA PHE A 491 -5.72 7.35 -7.73
C PHE A 491 -5.18 6.32 -8.73
N ILE A 492 -4.23 5.48 -8.30
CA ILE A 492 -3.72 4.34 -9.07
C ILE A 492 -4.57 3.10 -8.74
N ARG A 493 -5.02 2.40 -9.77
CA ARG A 493 -5.77 1.14 -9.66
C ARG A 493 -5.01 0.02 -10.34
N ARG A 494 -5.02 -1.16 -9.73
CA ARG A 494 -4.63 -2.39 -10.40
C ARG A 494 -5.69 -2.85 -11.40
N VAL A 495 -5.25 -3.33 -12.56
CA VAL A 495 -6.09 -3.91 -13.62
C VAL A 495 -5.49 -5.27 -13.99
N GLY A 496 -6.18 -6.35 -13.62
CA GLY A 496 -5.65 -7.71 -13.80
C GLY A 496 -4.44 -7.99 -12.89
N SER A 497 -3.57 -8.92 -13.32
CA SER A 497 -2.41 -9.34 -12.52
C SER A 497 -1.21 -8.39 -12.63
N ASP A 498 -1.03 -7.74 -13.78
CA ASP A 498 0.18 -6.98 -14.12
C ASP A 498 -0.08 -5.56 -14.64
N GLY A 499 -1.34 -5.12 -14.68
CA GLY A 499 -1.73 -3.81 -15.21
C GLY A 499 -2.00 -2.77 -14.13
N PHE A 500 -1.70 -1.51 -14.45
CA PHE A 500 -1.94 -0.36 -13.59
C PHE A 500 -2.57 0.78 -14.39
N LYS A 501 -3.50 1.51 -13.77
CA LYS A 501 -4.19 2.64 -14.41
C LYS A 501 -4.31 3.81 -13.45
N ILE A 502 -3.94 5.00 -13.93
CA ILE A 502 -4.15 6.25 -13.21
C ILE A 502 -5.46 6.88 -13.67
N SER A 503 -6.29 7.32 -12.73
CA SER A 503 -7.56 8.00 -13.01
C SER A 503 -7.72 9.22 -12.10
N HIS A 504 -8.52 10.20 -12.51
CA HIS A 504 -8.89 11.33 -11.66
C HIS A 504 -9.92 10.94 -10.57
N GLN A 505 -10.61 9.80 -10.74
CA GLN A 505 -11.54 9.30 -9.74
C GLN A 505 -10.76 8.67 -8.57
N PRO A 506 -11.04 9.05 -7.32
CA PRO A 506 -10.38 8.49 -6.14
C PRO A 506 -10.69 6.99 -5.98
N THR A 507 -9.76 6.24 -5.41
CA THR A 507 -9.97 4.83 -5.01
C THR A 507 -10.71 4.77 -3.67
N MET A 508 -11.23 3.59 -3.33
CA MET A 508 -11.88 3.36 -2.03
C MET A 508 -10.95 3.67 -0.85
N LYS A 509 -9.64 3.43 -1.01
CA LYS A 509 -8.62 3.77 0.00
C LYS A 509 -8.67 5.25 0.36
N LYS A 510 -8.79 6.12 -0.64
CA LYS A 510 -8.92 7.57 -0.42
C LYS A 510 -10.22 7.92 0.28
N VAL A 511 -11.36 7.39 -0.20
CA VAL A 511 -12.66 7.69 0.39
C VAL A 511 -12.69 7.32 1.88
N VAL A 512 -12.21 6.12 2.23
CA VAL A 512 -12.12 5.67 3.63
C VAL A 512 -11.13 6.53 4.43
N SER A 513 -9.98 6.88 3.86
CA SER A 513 -9.01 7.76 4.52
C SER A 513 -9.58 9.15 4.80
N ASP A 514 -10.28 9.75 3.84
CA ASP A 514 -10.93 11.05 3.98
C ASP A 514 -12.01 11.01 5.07
N ARG A 515 -12.80 9.93 5.12
CA ARG A 515 -13.81 9.72 6.18
C ARG A 515 -13.18 9.47 7.55
N ARG A 516 -12.06 8.75 7.60
CA ARG A 516 -11.30 8.55 8.84
C ARG A 516 -10.77 9.87 9.39
N ALA A 517 -10.21 10.71 8.52
CA ALA A 517 -9.69 12.03 8.89
C ALA A 517 -10.79 13.00 9.32
N SER A 518 -12.04 12.78 8.92
CA SER A 518 -13.20 13.60 9.30
C SER A 518 -13.96 13.10 10.54
N LEU A 519 -13.45 12.07 11.25
CA LEU A 519 -14.08 11.58 12.48
C LEU A 519 -13.79 12.54 13.64
N ASP A 520 -14.83 12.84 14.41
CA ASP A 520 -14.69 13.65 15.63
C ASP A 520 -14.35 12.80 16.86
N GLU A 521 -13.41 13.28 17.68
CA GLU A 521 -12.89 12.55 18.85
C GLU A 521 -13.97 12.32 19.91
N GLU A 522 -14.72 13.36 20.27
CA GLU A 522 -15.63 13.35 21.42
C GLU A 522 -17.01 12.77 21.07
N SER A 523 -17.51 13.06 19.87
CA SER A 523 -18.84 12.65 19.43
C SER A 523 -18.88 11.32 18.69
N GLU A 524 -17.78 10.87 18.09
CA GLU A 524 -17.76 9.63 17.29
C GLU A 524 -16.80 8.57 17.85
N ILE A 525 -15.51 8.89 17.99
CA ILE A 525 -14.47 7.90 18.31
C ILE A 525 -14.63 7.36 19.73
N LYS A 526 -14.65 8.24 20.74
CA LYS A 526 -14.78 7.83 22.16
C LYS A 526 -16.08 7.08 22.46
N PRO A 527 -17.27 7.54 22.01
CA PRO A 527 -18.51 6.82 22.25
C PRO A 527 -18.54 5.45 21.58
N ALA A 528 -18.06 5.34 20.34
CA ALA A 528 -17.99 4.07 19.63
C ALA A 528 -17.03 3.09 20.31
N MET A 529 -15.86 3.57 20.74
CA MET A 529 -14.88 2.77 21.46
C MET A 529 -15.49 2.20 22.76
N ARG A 530 -16.08 3.06 23.59
CA ARG A 530 -16.75 2.65 24.84
C ARG A 530 -17.84 1.61 24.57
N LYS A 531 -18.69 1.85 23.58
CA LYS A 531 -19.79 0.94 23.22
C LYS A 531 -19.30 -0.45 22.80
N ILE A 532 -18.30 -0.53 21.91
CA ILE A 532 -17.79 -1.82 21.41
C ILE A 532 -17.15 -2.62 22.55
N ILE A 533 -16.39 -1.95 23.42
CA ILE A 533 -15.78 -2.59 24.60
C ILE A 533 -16.87 -3.12 25.54
N GLU A 534 -17.87 -2.28 25.85
CA GLU A 534 -18.97 -2.67 26.71
C GLU A 534 -19.76 -3.86 26.15
N ASP A 535 -20.09 -3.85 24.86
CA ASP A 535 -20.81 -4.93 24.17
C ASP A 535 -20.03 -6.26 24.26
N GLU A 536 -18.72 -6.25 24.01
CA GLU A 536 -17.87 -7.45 24.09
C GLU A 536 -17.72 -7.99 25.52
N PHE A 537 -17.69 -7.13 26.54
CA PHE A 537 -17.66 -7.57 27.94
C PHE A 537 -19.03 -8.04 28.46
N ARG A 538 -20.13 -7.46 27.97
CA ARG A 538 -21.50 -7.89 28.31
C ARG A 538 -21.87 -9.22 27.68
N ARG A 539 -21.27 -9.55 26.53
CA ARG A 539 -21.52 -10.81 25.80
C ARG A 539 -21.23 -12.02 26.69
N GLY A 540 -22.28 -12.66 27.19
CA GLY A 540 -22.19 -13.81 28.11
C GLY A 540 -21.53 -13.48 29.45
N ALA A 541 -21.73 -12.27 29.97
CA ALA A 541 -21.27 -11.88 31.31
C ALA A 541 -21.99 -12.68 32.41
N SER A 542 -21.22 -13.28 33.31
CA SER A 542 -21.72 -14.06 34.46
C SER A 542 -21.74 -13.26 35.77
N VAL A 543 -21.17 -12.05 35.77
CA VAL A 543 -21.07 -11.14 36.92
C VAL A 543 -21.48 -9.73 36.55
N PRO A 544 -21.91 -8.89 37.51
CA PRO A 544 -22.19 -7.48 37.28
C PRO A 544 -21.01 -6.75 36.64
N LEU A 545 -21.35 -5.84 35.71
CA LEU A 545 -20.39 -5.02 34.96
C LEU A 545 -20.66 -3.54 35.22
N VAL A 546 -19.62 -2.80 35.61
CA VAL A 546 -19.65 -1.34 35.73
C VAL A 546 -18.75 -0.75 34.64
N PRO A 547 -19.32 -0.24 33.53
CA PRO A 547 -18.53 0.35 32.46
C PRO A 547 -18.12 1.79 32.79
N PHE A 548 -16.84 2.11 32.57
CA PHE A 548 -16.26 3.45 32.51
C PHE A 548 -16.67 4.41 33.65
N PRO A 549 -16.45 4.05 34.92
CA PRO A 549 -16.79 4.94 36.03
C PRO A 549 -15.96 6.23 36.00
N GLU A 550 -16.63 7.38 36.08
CA GLU A 550 -15.99 8.70 36.13
C GLU A 550 -15.22 8.91 37.45
N ASP A 551 -15.78 8.42 38.55
CA ASP A 551 -15.20 8.49 39.88
C ASP A 551 -15.49 7.23 40.72
N SER A 552 -14.91 7.16 41.91
CA SER A 552 -15.11 6.03 42.82
C SER A 552 -16.54 5.93 43.37
N SER A 553 -17.35 6.99 43.36
CA SER A 553 -18.73 6.97 43.84
C SER A 553 -19.69 6.22 42.91
N SER A 554 -19.38 6.22 41.61
CA SER A 554 -20.08 5.52 40.53
C SER A 554 -19.97 3.99 40.61
N VAL A 555 -18.95 3.46 41.29
CA VAL A 555 -18.81 2.03 41.54
C VAL A 555 -19.50 1.68 42.86
N GLN A 556 -20.59 0.91 42.78
CA GLN A 556 -21.37 0.48 43.95
C GLN A 556 -20.55 -0.42 44.87
N ASP A 557 -20.75 -0.29 46.18
CA ASP A 557 -20.10 -1.14 47.19
C ASP A 557 -21.02 -2.33 47.51
N THR A 558 -20.98 -3.36 46.66
CA THR A 558 -21.82 -4.55 46.79
C THR A 558 -20.99 -5.80 47.13
N PRO A 559 -21.57 -6.79 47.82
CA PRO A 559 -20.84 -7.99 48.22
C PRO A 559 -20.60 -8.98 47.07
N ARG A 560 -21.15 -8.74 45.88
CA ARG A 560 -20.99 -9.60 44.71
C ARG A 560 -19.79 -9.21 43.88
N LEU A 561 -19.06 -10.21 43.38
CA LEU A 561 -17.91 -9.96 42.50
C LEU A 561 -18.37 -9.15 41.28
N THR A 562 -17.73 -8.02 41.03
CA THR A 562 -18.12 -7.05 40.01
C THR A 562 -16.91 -6.70 39.16
N LEU A 563 -17.06 -6.78 37.83
CA LEU A 563 -16.05 -6.30 36.89
C LEU A 563 -16.25 -4.80 36.67
N VAL A 564 -15.16 -4.05 36.75
CA VAL A 564 -15.14 -2.61 36.52
C VAL A 564 -14.25 -2.32 35.31
N LEU A 565 -14.83 -1.82 34.22
CA LEU A 565 -14.07 -1.50 33.01
C LEU A 565 -13.55 -0.08 33.09
N MET A 566 -12.23 0.08 33.15
CA MET A 566 -11.62 1.41 33.12
C MET A 566 -11.71 2.00 31.73
N ASP A 567 -11.78 3.34 31.65
CA ASP A 567 -11.86 4.03 30.37
C ASP A 567 -10.64 3.67 29.47
N PRO A 568 -10.84 3.37 28.18
CA PRO A 568 -9.75 2.99 27.27
C PRO A 568 -8.72 4.10 27.03
N SER A 569 -9.00 5.36 27.42
CA SER A 569 -8.01 6.43 27.47
C SER A 569 -7.01 6.30 28.64
N LEU A 570 -7.34 5.49 29.65
CA LEU A 570 -6.50 5.21 30.81
C LEU A 570 -5.66 3.94 30.54
N GLU A 571 -4.50 4.13 29.94
CA GLU A 571 -3.59 3.04 29.59
C GLU A 571 -2.80 2.54 30.80
N TRP A 572 -2.73 1.22 30.96
CA TRP A 572 -2.01 0.57 32.05
C TRP A 572 -0.53 0.39 31.71
N THR A 573 0.30 1.33 32.15
CA THR A 573 1.77 1.28 32.03
C THR A 573 2.45 0.61 33.23
N GLY A 574 1.72 0.37 34.31
CA GLY A 574 2.27 -0.08 35.60
C GLY A 574 2.88 1.06 36.45
N GLU A 575 2.85 2.30 35.95
CA GLU A 575 3.34 3.47 36.67
C GLU A 575 2.41 3.90 37.82
N ALA A 576 2.96 4.65 38.78
CA ALA A 576 2.32 4.93 40.06
C ALA A 576 0.98 5.68 39.95
N GLY A 577 0.78 6.57 38.96
CA GLY A 577 -0.40 7.44 38.91
C GLY A 577 -1.74 6.69 38.81
N LEU A 578 -1.92 5.88 37.75
CA LEU A 578 -3.15 5.11 37.55
C LEU A 578 -3.29 3.99 38.60
N ARG A 579 -2.17 3.37 38.99
CA ARG A 579 -2.13 2.33 40.02
C ARG A 579 -2.60 2.85 41.39
N GLN A 580 -2.14 4.04 41.80
CA GLN A 580 -2.59 4.71 43.03
C GLN A 580 -4.07 5.08 42.97
N LYS A 581 -4.55 5.58 41.82
CA LYS A 581 -5.97 5.89 41.63
C LYS A 581 -6.85 4.65 41.81
N ILE A 582 -6.46 3.51 41.24
CA ILE A 582 -7.19 2.25 41.41
C ILE A 582 -7.12 1.77 42.86
N ALA A 583 -5.97 1.92 43.54
CA ALA A 583 -5.82 1.54 44.94
C ALA A 583 -6.75 2.38 45.84
N GLU A 584 -6.81 3.69 45.59
CA GLU A 584 -7.73 4.60 46.26
C GLU A 584 -9.18 4.23 45.99
N TRP A 585 -9.57 4.01 44.73
CA TRP A 585 -10.95 3.65 44.36
C TRP A 585 -11.39 2.28 44.86
N THR A 586 -10.43 1.37 45.08
CA THR A 586 -10.66 0.08 45.72
C THR A 586 -10.89 0.23 47.22
N ARG A 587 -10.28 1.23 47.87
CA ARG A 587 -10.42 1.47 49.32
C ARG A 587 -11.57 2.42 49.66
N LEU A 588 -11.88 3.37 48.78
CA LEU A 588 -12.82 4.46 49.01
C LEU A 588 -13.91 4.49 47.94
N ARG A 589 -15.13 4.83 48.38
CA ARG A 589 -16.26 5.23 47.56
C ARG A 589 -16.58 6.69 47.87
N GLY A 590 -16.21 7.60 46.96
CA GLY A 590 -16.14 9.02 47.27
C GLY A 590 -15.18 9.27 48.42
N LYS A 591 -15.68 9.78 49.56
CA LYS A 591 -14.90 10.00 50.79
C LYS A 591 -15.04 8.89 51.84
N SER A 592 -15.92 7.91 51.60
CA SER A 592 -16.24 6.87 52.57
C SER A 592 -15.44 5.59 52.28
N PRO A 593 -14.89 4.88 53.29
CA PRO A 593 -14.27 3.58 53.08
C PRO A 593 -15.25 2.54 52.52
N ARG A 594 -14.78 1.70 51.60
CA ARG A 594 -15.54 0.55 51.09
C ARG A 594 -15.53 -0.59 52.11
N LEU A 595 -16.69 -1.22 52.27
CA LEU A 595 -16.86 -2.44 53.05
C LEU A 595 -16.43 -3.67 52.26
N TYR A 596 -16.56 -3.68 50.93
CA TYR A 596 -16.34 -4.88 50.10
C TYR A 596 -15.26 -4.69 49.03
N PRO A 597 -14.04 -4.24 49.38
CA PRO A 597 -12.98 -4.00 48.38
C PRO A 597 -12.54 -5.27 47.63
N GLY A 598 -12.76 -6.45 48.21
CA GLY A 598 -12.42 -7.74 47.60
C GLY A 598 -13.36 -8.16 46.46
N SER A 599 -14.53 -7.52 46.33
CA SER A 599 -15.51 -7.82 45.28
C SER A 599 -15.20 -7.13 43.95
N LEU A 600 -14.26 -6.18 43.91
CA LEU A 600 -13.94 -5.43 42.70
C LEU A 600 -12.80 -6.08 41.90
N VAL A 601 -13.00 -6.17 40.58
CA VAL A 601 -11.98 -6.56 39.60
C VAL A 601 -11.90 -5.47 38.52
N TRP A 602 -10.78 -4.78 38.44
CA TRP A 602 -10.57 -3.68 37.51
C TRP A 602 -9.96 -4.18 36.21
N CYS A 603 -10.65 -4.00 35.09
CA CYS A 603 -10.18 -4.39 33.76
C CYS A 603 -9.58 -3.17 33.06
N LEU A 604 -8.34 -3.31 32.56
CA LEU A 604 -7.55 -2.21 32.03
C LEU A 604 -6.93 -2.53 30.66
N LYS A 605 -6.81 -1.49 29.85
CA LYS A 605 -6.22 -1.54 28.50
C LYS A 605 -4.69 -1.46 28.57
N LYS A 606 -4.00 -2.23 27.71
CA LYS A 606 -2.55 -2.07 27.44
C LYS A 606 -2.25 -0.72 26.77
N PRO A 607 -1.00 -0.21 26.87
CA PRO A 607 -0.58 0.96 26.11
C PRO A 607 -0.60 0.69 24.60
N GLY A 608 -0.96 1.70 23.81
CA GLY A 608 -0.86 1.65 22.35
C GLY A 608 -2.09 2.17 21.59
N ARG A 609 -1.86 2.51 20.32
CA ARG A 609 -2.89 3.09 19.43
C ARG A 609 -3.64 2.06 18.59
N ASP A 610 -3.19 0.81 18.55
CA ASP A 610 -3.77 -0.26 17.70
C ASP A 610 -5.31 -0.34 17.77
N MET A 611 -5.86 -0.44 18.99
CA MET A 611 -7.32 -0.46 19.20
C MET A 611 -8.01 0.81 18.66
N ARG A 612 -7.42 1.98 18.92
CA ARG A 612 -7.98 3.25 18.45
C ARG A 612 -7.97 3.32 16.93
N GLU A 613 -6.85 2.96 16.31
CA GLU A 613 -6.70 2.97 14.85
C GLU A 613 -7.66 1.98 14.17
N SER A 614 -7.87 0.81 14.78
CA SER A 614 -8.83 -0.19 14.31
C SER A 614 -10.28 0.33 14.39
N ILE A 615 -10.64 1.02 15.47
CA ILE A 615 -11.96 1.65 15.64
C ILE A 615 -12.18 2.79 14.64
N GLU A 616 -11.19 3.68 14.48
CA GLU A 616 -11.25 4.75 13.48
C GLU A 616 -11.47 4.17 12.06
N MET A 617 -10.77 3.08 11.74
CA MET A 617 -10.93 2.37 10.46
C MET A 617 -12.32 1.74 10.33
N LEU A 618 -12.84 1.10 11.38
CA LEU A 618 -14.20 0.54 11.41
C LEU A 618 -15.27 1.62 11.19
N LEU A 619 -15.15 2.76 11.88
CA LEU A 619 -16.07 3.89 11.74
C LEU A 619 -16.04 4.46 10.32
N ALA A 620 -14.84 4.61 9.75
CA ALA A 620 -14.70 5.06 8.37
C ALA A 620 -15.38 4.10 7.39
N TRP A 621 -15.16 2.79 7.51
CA TRP A 621 -15.83 1.78 6.69
C TRP A 621 -17.34 1.75 6.88
N LYS A 622 -17.84 1.88 8.11
CA LYS A 622 -19.28 1.95 8.40
C LYS A 622 -19.92 3.18 7.76
N ARG A 623 -19.29 4.34 7.85
CA ARG A 623 -19.77 5.58 7.23
C ARG A 623 -19.81 5.44 5.70
N VAL A 624 -18.75 4.91 5.09
CA VAL A 624 -18.72 4.64 3.64
C VAL A 624 -19.81 3.66 3.20
N ALA A 625 -19.98 2.54 3.93
CA ALA A 625 -21.02 1.55 3.63
C ALA A 625 -22.43 2.15 3.75
N TRP A 626 -22.66 3.01 4.74
CA TRP A 626 -23.93 3.71 4.93
C TRP A 626 -24.21 4.73 3.81
N GLU A 627 -23.24 5.59 3.46
CA GLU A 627 -23.41 6.58 2.40
C GLU A 627 -23.68 5.92 1.02
N ILE A 628 -23.10 4.75 0.77
CA ILE A 628 -23.38 3.95 -0.44
C ILE A 628 -24.79 3.36 -0.40
N ALA A 629 -25.23 2.85 0.76
CA ALA A 629 -26.58 2.30 0.93
C ALA A 629 -27.65 3.37 0.76
N GLU A 630 -27.39 4.60 1.21
CA GLU A 630 -28.30 5.75 1.02
C GLU A 630 -28.20 6.40 -0.36
N GLY A 631 -27.20 6.04 -1.16
CA GLY A 631 -26.97 6.62 -2.49
C GLY A 631 -26.42 8.04 -2.47
N THR A 632 -25.95 8.54 -1.32
CA THR A 632 -25.28 9.85 -1.18
C THR A 632 -23.83 9.79 -1.68
N LEU A 633 -23.19 8.62 -1.58
CA LEU A 633 -21.98 8.28 -2.33
C LEU A 633 -22.41 7.58 -3.65
N GLY A 634 -22.80 8.38 -4.66
CA GLY A 634 -23.58 7.93 -5.81
C GLY A 634 -22.86 7.08 -6.89
N GLY A 635 -23.70 6.35 -7.65
CA GLY A 635 -23.63 6.12 -9.11
C GLY A 635 -22.56 5.18 -9.71
N ASP A 636 -21.30 5.37 -9.33
CA ASP A 636 -20.15 4.87 -10.12
C ASP A 636 -19.50 3.59 -9.57
N PHE A 637 -19.98 3.10 -8.43
CA PHE A 637 -19.51 1.85 -7.84
C PHE A 637 -20.29 0.68 -8.40
N ASP A 638 -19.58 -0.24 -9.05
CA ASP A 638 -20.19 -1.44 -9.59
C ASP A 638 -20.59 -2.42 -8.47
N ARG A 639 -21.25 -3.53 -8.84
CA ARG A 639 -21.72 -4.50 -7.85
C ARG A 639 -20.56 -5.20 -7.12
N SER A 640 -19.39 -5.30 -7.74
CA SER A 640 -18.20 -5.92 -7.17
C SER A 640 -17.54 -5.01 -6.12
N ASP A 641 -17.46 -3.71 -6.39
CA ASP A 641 -17.00 -2.69 -5.43
C ASP A 641 -17.84 -2.73 -4.16
N ARG A 642 -19.17 -2.81 -4.29
CA ARG A 642 -20.09 -2.87 -3.13
C ARG A 642 -19.86 -4.12 -2.27
N ALA A 643 -19.62 -5.27 -2.90
CA ALA A 643 -19.35 -6.51 -2.18
C ALA A 643 -17.99 -6.47 -1.46
N GLU A 644 -16.96 -5.88 -2.10
CA GLU A 644 -15.66 -5.68 -1.47
C GLU A 644 -15.77 -4.76 -0.24
N ILE A 645 -16.53 -3.66 -0.33
CA ILE A 645 -16.73 -2.72 0.77
C ILE A 645 -17.41 -3.40 1.97
N GLN A 646 -18.46 -4.19 1.72
CA GLN A 646 -19.11 -4.97 2.78
C GLN A 646 -18.14 -5.95 3.44
N SER A 647 -17.33 -6.66 2.63
CA SER A 647 -16.30 -7.58 3.13
C SER A 647 -15.25 -6.85 3.99
N LYS A 648 -14.76 -5.70 3.54
CA LYS A 648 -13.80 -4.86 4.28
C LYS A 648 -14.39 -4.30 5.58
N ALA A 649 -15.66 -3.91 5.57
CA ALA A 649 -16.34 -3.44 6.78
C ALA A 649 -16.50 -4.55 7.83
N VAL A 650 -16.85 -5.77 7.41
CA VAL A 650 -16.90 -6.95 8.30
C VAL A 650 -15.51 -7.29 8.84
N ALA A 651 -14.49 -7.31 7.97
CA ALA A 651 -13.11 -7.58 8.39
C ALA A 651 -12.59 -6.52 9.39
N ALA A 652 -12.94 -5.24 9.19
CA ALA A 652 -12.61 -4.17 10.14
C ALA A 652 -13.34 -4.35 11.48
N GLU A 653 -14.56 -4.87 11.47
CA GLU A 653 -15.31 -5.16 12.69
C GLU A 653 -14.66 -6.30 13.48
N ASP A 654 -14.30 -7.39 12.81
CA ASP A 654 -13.65 -8.54 13.44
C ASP A 654 -12.25 -8.17 13.96
N SER A 655 -11.48 -7.41 13.19
CA SER A 655 -10.20 -6.85 13.64
C SER A 655 -10.36 -5.94 14.85
N THR A 656 -11.41 -5.11 14.90
CA THR A 656 -11.68 -4.27 16.07
C THR A 656 -12.00 -5.11 17.31
N LYS A 657 -12.79 -6.19 17.15
CA LYS A 657 -13.07 -7.13 18.26
C LYS A 657 -11.76 -7.75 18.75
N ASP A 658 -10.92 -8.26 17.85
CA ASP A 658 -9.62 -8.83 18.23
C ASP A 658 -8.73 -7.82 18.97
N GLU A 659 -8.71 -6.55 18.54
CA GLU A 659 -7.97 -5.49 19.24
C GLU A 659 -8.56 -5.18 20.63
N VAL A 660 -9.88 -5.25 20.82
CA VAL A 660 -10.48 -5.14 22.17
C VAL A 660 -10.02 -6.30 23.06
N TRP A 661 -9.99 -7.52 22.53
CA TRP A 661 -9.56 -8.73 23.23
C TRP A 661 -8.06 -8.77 23.57
N GLY A 662 -7.21 -8.31 22.66
CA GLY A 662 -5.78 -8.12 22.89
C GLY A 662 -5.47 -6.88 23.72
N GLY A 663 -6.36 -5.89 23.69
CA GLY A 663 -6.23 -4.59 24.33
C GLY A 663 -6.52 -4.61 25.83
N TYR A 664 -7.66 -5.17 26.25
CA TYR A 664 -8.00 -5.34 27.68
C TYR A 664 -7.28 -6.55 28.27
N ARG A 665 -5.99 -6.34 28.55
CA ARG A 665 -5.05 -7.38 28.94
C ARG A 665 -4.90 -7.54 30.45
N PHE A 666 -5.18 -6.50 31.24
CA PHE A 666 -4.88 -6.50 32.67
C PHE A 666 -6.14 -6.54 33.52
N ALA A 667 -6.17 -7.43 34.49
CA ALA A 667 -7.16 -7.45 35.57
C ALA A 667 -6.47 -7.17 36.91
N VAL A 668 -6.98 -6.20 37.67
CA VAL A 668 -6.39 -5.78 38.96
C VAL A 668 -7.39 -6.00 40.07
N ILE A 669 -6.93 -6.61 41.17
CA ILE A 669 -7.76 -6.97 42.32
C ILE A 669 -7.11 -6.51 43.63
N ALA A 670 -7.89 -6.37 44.70
CA ALA A 670 -7.34 -6.09 46.03
C ALA A 670 -6.52 -7.29 46.56
N ASP A 671 -5.30 -7.09 47.04
CA ASP A 671 -4.56 -8.14 47.76
C ASP A 671 -3.74 -7.52 48.87
N LYS A 672 -4.07 -7.86 50.12
CA LYS A 672 -3.39 -7.30 51.30
C LYS A 672 -1.94 -7.77 51.45
N LYS A 673 -1.51 -8.76 50.65
CA LYS A 673 -0.13 -9.24 50.61
C LYS A 673 0.79 -8.36 49.77
N GLU A 674 0.22 -7.52 48.90
CA GLU A 674 0.97 -6.61 48.04
C GLU A 674 1.16 -5.25 48.74
N ASP A 675 2.29 -4.57 48.50
CA ASP A 675 2.70 -3.35 49.21
C ASP A 675 1.67 -2.20 49.11
N ASP A 676 1.03 -2.07 47.95
CA ASP A 676 -0.01 -1.06 47.69
C ASP A 676 -1.44 -1.63 47.80
N GLY A 677 -1.56 -2.90 48.17
CA GLY A 677 -2.84 -3.58 48.33
C GLY A 677 -3.48 -4.02 47.02
N LEU A 678 -2.75 -4.04 45.90
CA LEU A 678 -3.26 -4.43 44.58
C LEU A 678 -2.43 -5.52 43.91
N LYS A 679 -3.10 -6.57 43.45
CA LYS A 679 -2.51 -7.63 42.62
C LYS A 679 -2.92 -7.45 41.16
N VAL A 680 -1.93 -7.49 40.26
CA VAL A 680 -2.12 -7.39 38.81
C VAL A 680 -2.07 -8.78 38.20
N ILE A 681 -3.02 -9.06 37.31
CA ILE A 681 -3.12 -10.29 36.54
C ILE A 681 -3.01 -9.92 35.07
N ASP A 682 -2.00 -10.45 34.41
CA ASP A 682 -1.85 -10.37 32.96
C ASP A 682 -2.60 -11.55 32.31
N LEU A 683 -3.63 -11.23 31.52
CA LEU A 683 -4.47 -12.21 30.82
C LEU A 683 -3.78 -12.75 29.54
N GLY A 684 -2.67 -12.16 29.11
CA GLY A 684 -1.98 -12.49 27.87
C GLY A 684 -2.63 -11.90 26.61
N ALA A 685 -2.19 -12.34 25.42
CA ALA A 685 -2.79 -11.95 24.15
C ALA A 685 -4.10 -12.73 23.91
N GLY A 686 -5.24 -12.04 23.91
CA GLY A 686 -6.54 -12.64 23.62
C GLY A 686 -6.96 -12.48 22.16
N HIS A 687 -7.88 -13.32 21.72
CA HIS A 687 -8.51 -13.23 20.40
C HIS A 687 -10.02 -13.52 20.51
N SER A 688 -10.81 -12.85 19.67
CA SER A 688 -12.28 -12.91 19.72
C SER A 688 -12.87 -14.24 19.26
N SER A 689 -12.07 -15.05 18.54
CA SER A 689 -12.42 -16.39 18.07
C SER A 689 -12.26 -17.49 19.13
N SER A 690 -11.83 -17.15 20.34
CA SER A 690 -11.87 -18.10 21.46
C SER A 690 -13.33 -18.44 21.79
N GLY A 691 -13.62 -19.72 22.10
CA GLY A 691 -14.97 -20.14 22.50
C GLY A 691 -15.42 -19.63 23.88
N GLU A 692 -14.61 -18.77 24.50
CA GLU A 692 -14.84 -18.15 25.80
C GLU A 692 -15.35 -16.70 25.60
N THR A 693 -15.84 -16.05 26.66
CA THR A 693 -16.21 -14.62 26.65
C THR A 693 -15.15 -13.78 27.36
N LEU A 694 -15.06 -12.45 27.13
CA LEU A 694 -14.06 -11.62 27.83
C LEU A 694 -14.26 -11.66 29.35
N CYS A 695 -15.52 -11.59 29.79
CA CYS A 695 -15.87 -11.81 31.18
C CYS A 695 -15.41 -13.20 31.66
N GLY A 696 -15.70 -14.25 30.88
CA GLY A 696 -15.27 -15.61 31.16
C GLY A 696 -13.76 -15.71 31.34
N ARG A 697 -12.98 -15.12 30.43
CA ARG A 697 -11.52 -15.11 30.45
C ARG A 697 -10.95 -14.51 31.72
N VAL A 698 -11.49 -13.37 32.18
CA VAL A 698 -11.09 -12.75 33.46
C VAL A 698 -11.37 -13.69 34.63
N ILE A 699 -12.56 -14.29 34.66
CA ILE A 699 -12.98 -15.23 35.71
C ILE A 699 -12.12 -16.50 35.70
N THR A 700 -11.84 -17.06 34.53
CA THR A 700 -11.00 -18.26 34.35
C THR A 700 -9.57 -17.99 34.77
N ALA A 701 -9.00 -16.81 34.45
CA ALA A 701 -7.68 -16.41 34.94
C ALA A 701 -7.63 -16.27 36.46
N LEU A 702 -8.68 -15.71 37.08
CA LEU A 702 -8.78 -15.62 38.54
C LEU A 702 -8.90 -17.02 39.18
N LYS A 703 -9.65 -17.94 38.58
CA LYS A 703 -9.80 -19.33 39.05
C LYS A 703 -8.50 -20.12 38.92
N SER A 704 -7.82 -20.03 37.78
CA SER A 704 -6.57 -20.78 37.53
C SER A 704 -5.43 -20.37 38.47
N GLN A 705 -5.41 -19.11 38.91
CA GLN A 705 -4.47 -18.61 39.91
C GLN A 705 -4.95 -18.79 41.37
N ALA A 706 -6.05 -19.52 41.59
CA ALA A 706 -6.67 -19.73 42.91
C ALA A 706 -7.05 -18.42 43.65
N LEU A 707 -7.32 -17.35 42.91
CA LEU A 707 -7.74 -16.04 43.43
C LEU A 707 -9.27 -15.91 43.54
N LEU A 708 -10.00 -16.80 42.87
CA LEU A 708 -11.46 -16.93 42.89
C LEU A 708 -11.85 -18.40 42.94
N ASN A 709 -12.79 -18.75 43.80
CA ASN A 709 -13.34 -20.10 43.91
C ASN A 709 -14.86 -20.08 43.74
N GLU A 710 -15.44 -21.18 43.24
CA GLU A 710 -16.91 -21.32 43.13
C GLU A 710 -17.55 -21.62 44.50
N SER A 711 -16.79 -22.26 45.38
CA SER A 711 -17.22 -22.67 46.71
C SER A 711 -16.03 -22.67 47.67
N VAL A 712 -16.33 -22.70 48.97
CA VAL A 712 -15.35 -22.95 50.03
C VAL A 712 -15.64 -24.30 50.70
N GLY A 713 -14.60 -24.98 51.19
CA GLY A 713 -14.72 -26.23 51.96
C GLY A 713 -14.33 -26.05 53.43
N ALA A 714 -14.79 -26.94 54.30
CA ALA A 714 -14.60 -26.82 55.75
C ALA A 714 -13.11 -26.71 56.15
N GLY A 715 -12.27 -27.58 55.59
CA GLY A 715 -10.82 -27.55 55.87
C GLY A 715 -10.11 -26.27 55.43
N TYR A 716 -10.64 -25.51 54.46
CA TYR A 716 -10.09 -24.19 54.12
C TYR A 716 -10.39 -23.16 55.23
N ILE A 717 -11.61 -23.16 55.76
CA ILE A 717 -12.01 -22.26 56.85
C ILE A 717 -11.23 -22.61 58.12
N GLU A 718 -11.05 -23.90 58.42
CA GLU A 718 -10.28 -24.36 59.57
C GLU A 718 -8.81 -23.93 59.51
N ARG A 719 -8.14 -24.09 58.35
CA ARG A 719 -6.74 -23.65 58.18
C ARG A 719 -6.57 -22.13 58.29
N ASN A 720 -7.58 -21.37 57.86
CA ASN A 720 -7.56 -19.90 57.89
C ASN A 720 -8.28 -19.31 59.11
N TRP A 721 -8.47 -20.09 60.17
CA TRP A 721 -9.08 -19.59 61.40
C TRP A 721 -8.21 -18.47 62.02
N PRO A 722 -8.78 -17.30 62.36
CA PRO A 722 -8.00 -16.18 62.88
C PRO A 722 -7.27 -16.57 64.18
N PRO A 723 -5.95 -16.30 64.31
CA PRO A 723 -5.19 -16.67 65.50
C PRO A 723 -5.82 -16.20 66.82
N ALA A 724 -6.35 -14.97 66.83
CA ALA A 724 -7.03 -14.39 68.00
C ALA A 724 -8.33 -15.11 68.41
N LEU A 725 -8.92 -15.92 67.52
CA LEU A 725 -10.17 -16.66 67.76
C LEU A 725 -9.94 -18.17 67.85
N LYS A 726 -8.68 -18.64 67.78
CA LYS A 726 -8.36 -20.08 67.88
C LYS A 726 -8.61 -20.61 69.29
N GLU A 727 -8.18 -19.89 70.32
CA GLU A 727 -8.40 -20.26 71.73
C GLU A 727 -9.88 -20.25 72.09
N SER A 728 -10.64 -19.28 71.56
CA SER A 728 -12.08 -19.22 71.77
C SER A 728 -12.83 -20.26 70.95
N GLY A 729 -12.27 -20.80 69.86
CA GLY A 729 -12.94 -21.77 68.98
C GLY A 729 -14.26 -21.28 68.38
N ALA A 730 -14.51 -19.97 68.36
CA ALA A 730 -15.75 -19.35 67.91
C ALA A 730 -15.45 -18.15 67.00
N TRP A 731 -15.98 -18.18 65.78
CA TRP A 731 -15.80 -17.14 64.78
C TRP A 731 -17.15 -16.46 64.46
N PRO A 732 -17.34 -15.18 64.79
CA PRO A 732 -18.55 -14.46 64.42
C PRO A 732 -18.81 -14.52 62.90
N LEU A 733 -20.02 -14.89 62.48
CA LEU A 733 -20.37 -15.04 61.06
C LEU A 733 -20.26 -13.71 60.30
N ALA A 734 -20.57 -12.58 60.93
CA ALA A 734 -20.31 -11.26 60.36
C ALA A 734 -18.82 -11.05 60.01
N SER A 735 -17.90 -11.50 60.89
CA SER A 735 -16.46 -11.38 60.68
C SER A 735 -15.93 -12.39 59.65
N LEU A 736 -16.49 -13.61 59.64
CA LEU A 736 -16.18 -14.62 58.62
C LEU A 736 -16.56 -14.11 57.24
N ARG A 737 -17.81 -13.66 57.06
CA ARG A 737 -18.29 -13.03 55.83
C ARG A 737 -17.40 -11.89 55.39
N GLN A 738 -17.07 -10.98 56.32
CA GLN A 738 -16.23 -9.82 56.03
C GLN A 738 -14.83 -10.22 55.54
N SER A 739 -14.31 -11.38 55.98
CA SER A 739 -12.99 -11.88 55.55
C SER A 739 -12.96 -12.33 54.09
N PHE A 740 -14.08 -12.83 53.54
CA PHE A 740 -14.23 -13.08 52.09
C PHE A 740 -14.39 -11.77 51.32
N LEU A 741 -15.19 -10.83 51.85
CA LEU A 741 -15.54 -9.59 51.15
C LEU A 741 -14.43 -8.54 51.11
N ASN A 742 -13.50 -8.57 52.07
CA ASN A 742 -12.35 -7.66 52.11
C ASN A 742 -11.08 -8.27 51.47
N GLY A 743 -11.19 -9.45 50.86
CA GLY A 743 -10.09 -10.16 50.19
C GLY A 743 -9.06 -10.80 51.13
N SER A 744 -9.36 -10.98 52.43
CA SER A 744 -8.46 -11.70 53.36
C SER A 744 -8.50 -13.21 53.16
N LEU A 745 -9.65 -13.73 52.70
CA LEU A 745 -9.85 -15.10 52.24
C LEU A 745 -10.07 -15.11 50.71
N THR A 746 -10.14 -16.30 50.13
CA THR A 746 -10.46 -16.46 48.70
C THR A 746 -11.70 -15.69 48.30
N ARG A 747 -11.75 -15.18 47.07
CA ARG A 747 -12.98 -14.59 46.53
C ARG A 747 -13.98 -15.67 46.17
N LEU A 748 -15.26 -15.30 46.20
CA LEU A 748 -16.39 -16.07 45.71
C LEU A 748 -17.20 -15.18 44.77
N LEU A 749 -17.91 -15.77 43.80
CA LEU A 749 -18.77 -15.03 42.87
C LEU A 749 -19.93 -14.33 43.60
N ASP A 750 -20.62 -15.08 44.47
CA ASP A 750 -21.64 -14.57 45.39
C ASP A 750 -21.37 -15.11 46.81
N PRO A 751 -20.55 -14.40 47.60
CA PRO A 751 -20.17 -14.83 48.95
C PRO A 751 -21.37 -15.11 49.86
N ASP A 752 -22.44 -14.32 49.77
CA ASP A 752 -23.58 -14.44 50.67
C ASP A 752 -24.39 -15.71 50.37
N SER A 753 -24.66 -15.98 49.09
CA SER A 753 -25.36 -17.19 48.67
C SER A 753 -24.52 -18.45 48.95
N THR A 754 -23.23 -18.43 48.61
CA THR A 754 -22.33 -19.56 48.80
C THR A 754 -22.15 -19.90 50.29
N LEU A 755 -21.90 -18.91 51.14
CA LEU A 755 -21.67 -19.14 52.57
C LEU A 755 -22.94 -19.62 53.28
N ARG A 756 -24.13 -19.08 52.96
CA ARG A 756 -25.39 -19.57 53.54
C ARG A 756 -25.61 -21.05 53.25
N GLY A 757 -25.41 -21.47 52.00
CA GLY A 757 -25.54 -22.89 51.64
C GLY A 757 -24.47 -23.78 52.30
N LYS A 758 -23.21 -23.33 52.30
CA LYS A 758 -22.10 -24.14 52.82
C LYS A 758 -22.08 -24.27 54.33
N ILE A 759 -22.48 -23.24 55.08
CA ILE A 759 -22.57 -23.32 56.54
C ILE A 759 -23.63 -24.35 56.96
N VAL A 760 -24.80 -24.39 56.29
CA VAL A 760 -25.81 -25.42 56.51
C VAL A 760 -25.25 -26.82 56.28
N GLU A 761 -24.50 -27.00 55.19
CA GLU A 761 -23.83 -28.27 54.87
C GLU A 761 -22.80 -28.66 55.94
N PHE A 762 -21.94 -27.74 56.37
CA PHE A 762 -20.90 -28.01 57.37
C PHE A 762 -21.47 -28.38 58.75
N VAL A 763 -22.58 -27.76 59.14
CA VAL A 763 -23.27 -28.08 60.41
C VAL A 763 -23.93 -29.46 60.34
N SER A 764 -24.54 -29.78 59.20
CA SER A 764 -25.20 -31.07 58.96
C SER A 764 -24.20 -32.23 58.84
N GLN A 765 -22.97 -31.97 58.37
CA GLN A 765 -21.90 -32.97 58.22
C GLN A 765 -20.98 -33.08 59.44
N SER A 766 -21.29 -32.39 60.55
CA SER A 766 -20.47 -32.39 61.77
C SER A 766 -19.04 -31.88 61.58
N ASP A 767 -18.81 -30.99 60.60
CA ASP A 767 -17.53 -30.31 60.37
C ASP A 767 -17.40 -29.07 61.27
N PHE A 768 -18.49 -28.32 61.44
CA PHE A 768 -18.56 -27.15 62.33
C PHE A 768 -19.88 -27.14 63.11
N GLY A 769 -19.94 -26.39 64.21
CA GLY A 769 -21.20 -26.04 64.88
C GLY A 769 -21.62 -24.61 64.54
N LEU A 770 -22.90 -24.30 64.70
CA LEU A 770 -23.42 -22.93 64.64
C LEU A 770 -23.97 -22.58 66.02
N ALA A 771 -23.77 -21.36 66.50
CA ALA A 771 -24.35 -20.92 67.76
C ALA A 771 -24.84 -19.47 67.69
N SER A 772 -25.88 -19.14 68.45
CA SER A 772 -26.43 -17.78 68.53
C SER A 772 -26.74 -17.37 69.98
N GLY A 773 -26.74 -16.05 70.22
CA GLY A 773 -27.06 -15.47 71.53
C GLY A 773 -26.01 -15.79 72.58
N GLN A 774 -24.78 -15.29 72.39
CA GLN A 774 -23.70 -15.49 73.35
C GLN A 774 -24.03 -14.79 74.69
N LYS A 775 -24.00 -15.54 75.78
CA LYS A 775 -24.24 -15.05 77.14
C LYS A 775 -22.95 -14.55 77.79
N PRO A 776 -23.03 -13.70 78.83
CA PRO A 776 -21.84 -13.16 79.53
C PRO A 776 -20.91 -14.23 80.13
N ASP A 777 -21.42 -15.43 80.36
CA ASP A 777 -20.68 -16.60 80.87
C ASP A 777 -19.93 -17.40 79.79
N GLY A 778 -20.02 -16.99 78.52
CA GLY A 778 -19.39 -17.66 77.38
C GLY A 778 -20.20 -18.83 76.78
N SER A 779 -21.39 -19.12 77.32
CA SER A 779 -22.35 -20.07 76.74
C SER A 779 -23.22 -19.41 75.65
N TYR A 780 -24.03 -20.20 74.94
CA TYR A 780 -24.89 -19.71 73.86
C TYR A 780 -26.35 -20.08 74.12
N GLU A 781 -27.29 -19.26 73.68
CA GLU A 781 -28.73 -19.52 73.77
C GLU A 781 -29.17 -20.68 72.88
N ARG A 782 -28.60 -20.80 71.68
CA ARG A 782 -28.86 -21.91 70.75
C ARG A 782 -27.56 -22.41 70.16
N ILE A 783 -27.44 -23.73 70.02
CA ILE A 783 -26.28 -24.41 69.44
C ILE A 783 -26.78 -25.52 68.53
N TRP A 784 -26.35 -25.48 67.28
CA TRP A 784 -26.61 -26.49 66.25
C TRP A 784 -25.32 -27.23 65.91
N PHE A 785 -25.37 -28.57 65.94
CA PHE A 785 -24.26 -29.45 65.58
C PHE A 785 -24.82 -30.85 65.30
N ASP A 786 -24.50 -31.46 64.16
CA ASP A 786 -25.04 -32.77 63.74
C ASP A 786 -26.57 -32.78 63.59
N GLU A 787 -27.15 -31.69 63.09
CA GLU A 787 -28.59 -31.55 62.89
C GLU A 787 -28.90 -30.65 61.68
N PRO A 788 -30.01 -30.92 60.95
CA PRO A 788 -30.37 -30.12 59.80
C PRO A 788 -30.86 -28.74 60.23
N ILE A 789 -30.29 -27.69 59.64
CA ILE A 789 -30.69 -26.29 59.86
C ILE A 789 -31.22 -25.67 58.58
N GLY A 790 -32.19 -24.77 58.70
CA GLY A 790 -32.66 -23.95 57.58
C GLY A 790 -31.66 -22.84 57.24
N ALA A 791 -31.60 -22.42 55.98
CA ALA A 791 -30.73 -21.31 55.55
C ALA A 791 -31.07 -19.97 56.25
N GLU A 792 -32.29 -19.85 56.77
CA GLU A 792 -32.78 -18.71 57.56
C GLU A 792 -32.01 -18.53 58.88
N GLU A 793 -31.48 -19.62 59.46
CA GLU A 793 -30.72 -19.57 60.72
C GLU A 793 -29.28 -19.07 60.53
N VAL A 794 -28.79 -19.01 59.28
CA VAL A 794 -27.47 -18.47 58.94
C VAL A 794 -27.57 -16.95 58.72
N ALA A 795 -27.66 -16.21 59.83
CA ALA A 795 -27.60 -14.75 59.83
C ALA A 795 -26.15 -14.26 60.00
N PHE A 796 -25.69 -13.39 59.10
CA PHE A 796 -24.33 -12.81 59.14
C PHE A 796 -24.23 -11.64 60.13
N GLU A 797 -24.57 -11.91 61.38
CA GLU A 797 -24.59 -10.93 62.48
C GLU A 797 -23.45 -11.22 63.48
N SER A 798 -23.13 -10.26 64.33
CA SER A 798 -22.10 -10.42 65.36
C SER A 798 -22.50 -11.37 66.50
N GLY A 799 -23.81 -11.60 66.67
CA GLY A 799 -24.37 -12.51 67.67
C GLY A 799 -24.47 -13.97 67.25
N VAL A 800 -24.05 -14.30 66.02
CA VAL A 800 -24.05 -15.67 65.47
C VAL A 800 -22.62 -16.10 65.17
N PHE A 801 -22.25 -17.31 65.59
CA PHE A 801 -20.87 -17.79 65.60
C PHE A 801 -20.76 -19.16 64.92
N LEU A 802 -19.75 -19.32 64.07
CA LEU A 802 -19.26 -20.62 63.64
C LEU A 802 -18.34 -21.19 64.73
N LEU A 803 -18.64 -22.39 65.21
CA LEU A 803 -17.87 -23.08 66.25
C LEU A 803 -17.00 -24.18 65.65
N THR A 804 -15.78 -24.33 66.16
CA THR A 804 -14.95 -25.49 65.84
C THR A 804 -15.64 -26.78 66.30
N LYS A 805 -15.38 -27.89 65.60
CA LYS A 805 -15.93 -29.20 65.94
C LYS A 805 -15.74 -29.57 67.42
N ALA A 806 -14.53 -29.38 67.95
CA ALA A 806 -14.21 -29.69 69.34
C ALA A 806 -15.03 -28.84 70.33
N LYS A 807 -15.23 -27.55 70.03
CA LYS A 807 -16.01 -26.65 70.90
C LYS A 807 -17.52 -26.93 70.82
N ALA A 808 -18.04 -27.20 69.63
CA ALA A 808 -19.44 -27.57 69.45
C ALA A 808 -19.78 -28.87 70.19
N GLN A 809 -18.89 -29.87 70.11
CA GLN A 809 -19.02 -31.13 70.86
C GLN A 809 -18.96 -30.92 72.38
N ALA A 810 -18.00 -30.14 72.88
CA ALA A 810 -17.87 -29.85 74.31
C ALA A 810 -19.12 -29.15 74.88
N LEU A 811 -19.70 -28.19 74.13
CA LEU A 811 -20.88 -27.46 74.55
C LEU A 811 -22.18 -28.28 74.45
N LYS A 812 -22.30 -29.21 73.50
CA LYS A 812 -23.47 -30.10 73.37
C LYS A 812 -23.42 -31.29 74.35
N SER A 813 -22.23 -31.68 74.81
CA SER A 813 -22.02 -32.81 75.75
C SER A 813 -21.97 -32.43 77.24
N GLY A 814 -21.95 -31.14 77.59
CA GLY A 814 -22.15 -30.65 78.97
C GLY A 814 -20.97 -30.81 79.94
N ALA A 815 -19.73 -31.03 79.48
CA ALA A 815 -18.57 -31.20 80.37
C ALA A 815 -17.78 -29.89 80.62
N ARG A 816 -17.50 -29.58 81.89
CA ARG A 816 -16.77 -28.40 82.39
C ARG A 816 -15.24 -28.62 82.39
N PRO A 817 -14.38 -27.60 82.14
CA PRO A 817 -12.93 -27.73 82.27
C PRO A 817 -12.45 -27.46 83.71
N GLU A 818 -11.45 -28.21 84.20
CA GLU A 818 -10.79 -27.98 85.50
C GLU A 818 -9.60 -27.00 85.40
N PRO A 819 -9.38 -26.12 86.39
CA PRO A 819 -8.23 -25.22 86.47
C PRO A 819 -7.11 -25.73 87.40
N THR A 820 -5.89 -25.27 87.14
CA THR A 820 -4.65 -25.45 87.91
C THR A 820 -4.68 -24.88 89.33
N PRO A 821 -3.91 -25.47 90.28
CA PRO A 821 -3.17 -24.63 91.25
C PRO A 821 -1.78 -25.17 91.68
N GLY A 822 -0.90 -24.26 92.12
CA GLY A 822 0.20 -24.49 93.09
C GLY A 822 0.24 -23.33 94.11
N PRO A 823 1.16 -23.22 95.11
CA PRO A 823 2.14 -24.20 95.64
C PRO A 823 2.22 -24.32 97.21
N THR A 824 2.90 -25.40 97.69
CA THR A 824 3.71 -25.61 98.96
C THR A 824 3.07 -25.66 100.37
N PRO A 825 3.73 -26.24 101.44
CA PRO A 825 5.01 -27.00 101.54
C PRO A 825 5.04 -28.31 102.42
N GLY A 826 5.97 -29.24 102.06
CA GLY A 826 6.76 -30.28 102.81
C GLY A 826 6.23 -31.10 104.01
N PRO A 827 6.97 -32.13 104.53
CA PRO A 827 8.17 -32.84 104.01
C PRO A 827 8.16 -34.41 104.11
N SER A 828 9.24 -35.02 103.59
CA SER A 828 9.94 -36.30 103.95
C SER A 828 9.36 -37.71 103.64
N VAL A 829 9.83 -38.37 102.55
CA VAL A 829 10.99 -39.34 102.42
C VAL A 829 11.10 -40.45 103.51
N PRO A 830 11.61 -41.70 103.27
CA PRO A 830 11.66 -42.69 102.14
C PRO A 830 11.49 -44.18 102.66
N PRO A 831 12.16 -45.27 102.17
CA PRO A 831 12.37 -45.88 100.82
C PRO A 831 11.93 -47.39 100.70
N THR A 832 11.98 -47.91 99.46
CA THR A 832 12.47 -49.22 98.90
C THR A 832 12.94 -50.35 99.88
N PRO A 833 12.98 -51.68 99.56
CA PRO A 833 13.26 -52.27 98.22
C PRO A 833 12.69 -53.68 97.83
N GLU A 834 12.85 -53.97 96.52
CA GLU A 834 12.97 -55.27 95.79
C GLU A 834 13.86 -56.33 96.50
N PRO A 835 13.84 -57.67 96.17
CA PRO A 835 14.48 -58.23 94.94
C PRO A 835 14.10 -59.66 94.42
N GLU A 836 14.04 -59.83 93.07
CA GLU A 836 14.74 -60.83 92.18
C GLU A 836 14.72 -62.37 92.44
N PRO A 837 15.34 -63.30 91.63
CA PRO A 837 15.86 -63.30 90.22
C PRO A 837 15.66 -64.67 89.43
N GLN A 838 15.93 -64.81 88.10
CA GLN A 838 17.08 -65.46 87.38
C GLN A 838 16.60 -66.25 86.10
N PRO A 839 17.41 -66.76 85.12
CA PRO A 839 18.54 -66.17 84.33
C PRO A 839 18.61 -66.60 82.80
N GLU A 840 19.70 -66.19 82.11
CA GLU A 840 20.19 -66.28 80.68
C GLU A 840 20.02 -67.58 79.84
N SER A 841 19.98 -67.58 78.48
CA SER A 841 21.11 -67.45 77.51
C SER A 841 20.69 -67.56 75.98
N ALA A 842 21.64 -67.39 75.03
CA ALA A 842 21.59 -66.94 73.59
C ALA A 842 21.16 -67.98 72.44
N PRO A 843 21.13 -67.63 71.09
CA PRO A 843 20.23 -68.11 69.96
C PRO A 843 20.79 -69.28 69.04
N PRO A 844 20.29 -69.69 67.80
CA PRO A 844 19.20 -69.31 66.82
C PRO A 844 18.42 -70.55 66.18
N PRO A 845 17.89 -70.64 64.90
CA PRO A 845 17.20 -69.74 63.93
C PRO A 845 15.83 -70.23 63.32
N ASP A 846 15.09 -69.27 62.73
CA ASP A 846 14.24 -69.23 61.48
C ASP A 846 12.95 -70.04 61.20
N ALA A 847 11.85 -69.27 60.99
CA ALA A 847 10.83 -69.46 59.92
C ALA A 847 10.05 -68.16 59.57
N LYS A 848 10.74 -67.22 58.90
CA LYS A 848 10.40 -66.34 57.75
C LYS A 848 9.00 -65.69 57.58
N ALA A 849 9.00 -64.35 57.68
CA ALA A 849 8.02 -63.42 57.08
C ALA A 849 8.28 -63.20 55.56
N LYS A 850 7.24 -62.84 54.79
CA LYS A 850 7.34 -62.53 53.34
C LYS A 850 7.16 -61.03 53.08
N THR A 851 8.10 -60.42 52.36
CA THR A 851 8.07 -58.99 51.96
C THR A 851 7.62 -58.85 50.50
N TYR A 852 6.69 -57.92 50.22
CA TYR A 852 6.19 -57.62 48.88
C TYR A 852 6.80 -56.32 48.35
N ARG A 853 7.27 -56.32 47.10
CA ARG A 853 7.82 -55.14 46.41
C ARG A 853 6.97 -54.81 45.19
N ILE A 854 6.51 -53.56 45.09
CA ILE A 854 5.63 -53.08 44.01
C ILE A 854 6.37 -52.00 43.21
N VAL A 855 6.58 -52.21 41.91
CA VAL A 855 7.31 -51.27 41.03
C VAL A 855 6.61 -51.15 39.67
N GLY A 856 6.45 -49.92 39.15
CA GLY A 856 5.86 -49.66 37.83
C GLY A 856 5.84 -48.16 37.48
N LYS A 857 5.75 -47.82 36.18
CA LYS A 857 5.59 -46.44 35.70
C LYS A 857 4.12 -46.02 35.77
N VAL A 858 3.83 -44.84 36.33
CA VAL A 858 2.46 -44.34 36.54
C VAL A 858 2.29 -43.00 35.83
N THR A 859 1.20 -42.82 35.06
CA THR A 859 0.93 -41.56 34.36
C THR A 859 0.43 -40.47 35.31
N PRO A 860 0.65 -39.17 35.00
CA PRO A 860 0.35 -38.06 35.92
C PRO A 860 -1.11 -37.97 36.37
N GLU A 861 -2.07 -38.50 35.58
CA GLU A 861 -3.50 -38.42 35.90
C GLU A 861 -3.92 -39.28 37.10
N ILE A 862 -3.07 -40.22 37.55
CA ILE A 862 -3.40 -41.23 38.57
C ILE A 862 -2.59 -41.04 39.87
N TRP A 863 -1.65 -40.09 39.92
CA TRP A 863 -0.73 -39.89 41.05
C TRP A 863 -1.47 -39.63 42.38
N ASN A 864 -2.54 -38.83 42.36
CA ASN A 864 -3.38 -38.59 43.55
C ASN A 864 -4.18 -39.82 44.01
N ARG A 865 -4.52 -40.75 43.11
CA ARG A 865 -5.23 -42.00 43.44
C ARG A 865 -4.29 -43.07 44.00
N LEU A 866 -3.01 -43.07 43.59
CA LEU A 866 -2.00 -43.99 44.11
C LEU A 866 -1.73 -43.73 45.60
N GLY A 867 -1.52 -42.45 45.97
CA GLY A 867 -1.25 -42.05 47.36
C GLY A 867 -2.44 -42.24 48.31
N THR A 868 -3.67 -42.10 47.82
CA THR A 868 -4.88 -42.22 48.66
C THR A 868 -5.43 -43.64 48.76
N ARG A 869 -5.10 -44.57 47.85
CA ARG A 869 -5.63 -45.96 47.87
C ARG A 869 -4.61 -47.04 48.21
N ILE A 870 -3.33 -46.89 47.85
CA ILE A 870 -2.30 -47.94 48.06
C ILE A 870 -1.60 -47.76 49.41
N LEU A 871 -1.19 -46.55 49.77
CA LEU A 871 -0.49 -46.29 51.05
C LEU A 871 -1.28 -46.69 52.31
N PRO A 872 -2.62 -46.50 52.40
CA PRO A 872 -3.38 -46.96 53.56
C PRO A 872 -3.42 -48.48 53.72
N LYS A 873 -3.39 -49.25 52.61
CA LYS A 873 -3.36 -50.72 52.66
C LYS A 873 -1.97 -51.28 53.01
N LEU A 874 -0.91 -50.58 52.63
CA LEU A 874 0.48 -50.97 52.94
C LEU A 874 0.88 -50.63 54.39
N ARG A 875 0.23 -49.67 55.04
CA ARG A 875 0.39 -49.38 56.49
C ARG A 875 -0.06 -50.51 57.41
N ALA A 876 -0.76 -51.53 56.89
CA ALA A 876 -1.15 -52.71 57.67
C ALA A 876 -0.01 -53.75 57.85
N GLY A 877 1.12 -53.60 57.15
CA GLY A 877 2.31 -54.43 57.32
C GLY A 877 3.33 -53.81 58.30
N THR A 878 4.21 -54.63 58.86
CA THR A 878 5.36 -54.18 59.65
C THR A 878 6.51 -53.75 58.73
N ASP A 879 7.16 -52.62 59.04
CA ASP A 879 8.37 -52.10 58.38
C ASP A 879 8.21 -51.60 56.93
N LEU A 880 7.25 -50.69 56.72
CA LEU A 880 7.01 -50.05 55.41
C LEU A 880 8.11 -49.05 55.05
N GLN A 881 8.84 -49.31 53.96
CA GLN A 881 9.78 -48.35 53.34
C GLN A 881 9.23 -47.82 52.02
N VAL A 882 9.38 -46.50 51.78
CA VAL A 882 8.94 -45.83 50.55
C VAL A 882 10.13 -45.13 49.90
N GLY A 883 10.49 -45.56 48.70
CA GLY A 883 11.47 -44.87 47.85
C GLY A 883 10.79 -43.98 46.82
N ILE A 884 11.40 -42.83 46.51
CA ILE A 884 10.90 -41.86 45.53
C ILE A 884 11.90 -41.79 44.36
N ASP A 885 11.43 -41.96 43.12
CA ASP A 885 12.21 -41.79 41.89
C ASP A 885 11.40 -40.92 40.92
N LEU A 886 11.88 -39.72 40.63
CA LEU A 886 11.21 -38.70 39.81
C LEU A 886 12.21 -38.13 38.79
N SER A 887 11.81 -38.09 37.52
CA SER A 887 12.65 -37.57 36.44
C SER A 887 11.90 -36.53 35.61
N VAL A 888 12.52 -35.37 35.38
CA VAL A 888 11.95 -34.27 34.57
C VAL A 888 13.06 -33.65 33.72
N THR A 889 12.73 -33.28 32.48
CA THR A 889 13.65 -32.61 31.55
C THR A 889 13.34 -31.13 31.51
N VAL A 890 14.35 -30.27 31.71
CA VAL A 890 14.20 -28.81 31.78
C VAL A 890 15.20 -28.15 30.82
N GLU A 891 14.81 -27.04 30.19
CA GLU A 891 15.66 -26.29 29.26
C GLU A 891 16.89 -25.68 29.95
N SER A 892 18.02 -25.66 29.24
CA SER A 892 19.36 -25.36 29.79
C SER A 892 19.52 -23.93 30.35
N GLY A 893 18.70 -22.97 29.90
CA GLY A 893 18.72 -21.59 30.40
C GLY A 893 18.13 -21.42 31.81
N VAL A 894 17.29 -22.36 32.26
CA VAL A 894 16.57 -22.30 33.56
C VAL A 894 16.97 -23.42 34.52
N ALA A 895 17.84 -24.35 34.07
CA ALA A 895 18.24 -25.55 34.82
C ALA A 895 18.87 -25.25 36.20
N LYS A 896 19.67 -24.18 36.32
CA LYS A 896 20.28 -23.79 37.61
C LYS A 896 19.27 -23.25 38.61
N THR A 897 18.28 -22.51 38.14
CA THR A 897 17.19 -22.00 38.97
C THR A 897 16.28 -23.15 39.41
N PHE A 898 15.96 -24.07 38.48
CA PHE A 898 15.20 -25.29 38.78
C PHE A 898 15.90 -26.20 39.81
N GLU A 899 17.22 -26.37 39.70
CA GLU A 899 18.00 -27.14 40.69
C GLU A 899 17.99 -26.48 42.08
N SER A 900 18.10 -25.16 42.13
CA SER A 900 18.03 -24.38 43.38
C SER A 900 16.65 -24.45 44.03
N ASP A 901 15.58 -24.34 43.23
CA ASP A 901 14.21 -24.38 43.71
C ASP A 901 13.84 -25.77 44.26
N ILE A 902 14.25 -26.86 43.60
CA ILE A 902 13.99 -28.22 44.09
C ILE A 902 14.79 -28.52 45.36
N ARG A 903 16.04 -28.05 45.48
CA ARG A 903 16.81 -28.19 46.72
C ARG A 903 16.17 -27.44 47.88
N GLN A 904 15.69 -26.21 47.66
CA GLN A 904 14.97 -25.44 48.67
C GLN A 904 13.67 -26.15 49.08
N ILE A 905 12.92 -26.72 48.14
CA ILE A 905 11.69 -27.48 48.46
C ILE A 905 12.00 -28.77 49.25
N LEU A 906 13.11 -29.45 48.96
CA LEU A 906 13.54 -30.64 49.73
C LEU A 906 13.99 -30.27 51.16
N ASP A 907 14.62 -29.10 51.33
CA ASP A 907 14.94 -28.51 52.64
C ASP A 907 13.68 -28.14 53.42
N ASP A 908 12.74 -27.43 52.79
CA ASP A 908 11.48 -26.98 53.41
C ASP A 908 10.58 -28.15 53.83
N LEU A 909 10.71 -29.31 53.18
CA LEU A 909 10.02 -30.55 53.54
C LEU A 909 10.79 -31.40 54.56
N GLY A 910 11.97 -30.98 55.00
CA GLY A 910 12.83 -31.71 55.95
C GLY A 910 13.42 -33.00 55.39
N LEU A 911 13.57 -33.10 54.07
CA LEU A 911 13.99 -34.30 53.33
C LEU A 911 15.37 -34.16 52.67
N ALA A 912 16.05 -33.03 52.83
CA ALA A 912 17.30 -32.71 52.15
C ALA A 912 18.46 -33.68 52.39
N GLU A 913 18.53 -34.33 53.57
CA GLU A 913 19.55 -35.34 53.85
C GLU A 913 19.14 -36.77 53.40
N LYS A 914 17.88 -36.98 53.01
CA LYS A 914 17.29 -38.30 52.73
C LYS A 914 16.93 -38.51 51.26
N VAL A 915 16.81 -37.45 50.46
CA VAL A 915 16.48 -37.50 49.03
C VAL A 915 17.51 -36.66 48.26
N ARG A 916 18.15 -37.24 47.24
CA ARG A 916 19.21 -36.60 46.45
C ARG A 916 18.71 -36.17 45.08
N LEU A 917 19.12 -34.99 44.64
CA LEU A 917 18.84 -34.44 43.32
C LEU A 917 20.06 -34.65 42.40
N GLU A 918 19.88 -35.37 41.28
CA GLU A 918 20.94 -35.68 40.31
C GLU A 918 20.60 -35.15 38.90
N LEU A 919 21.57 -34.52 38.24
CA LEU A 919 21.42 -33.97 36.88
C LEU A 919 21.78 -35.05 35.84
N ARG A 920 20.82 -35.49 35.01
CA ARG A 920 21.07 -36.44 33.91
C ARG A 920 21.00 -35.74 32.56
N THR A 921 22.09 -35.75 31.79
CA THR A 921 22.14 -35.26 30.40
C THR A 921 21.54 -36.29 29.44
N PRO A 922 20.78 -35.88 28.40
CA PRO A 922 20.03 -36.80 27.58
C PRO A 922 20.87 -37.34 26.43
N GLU A 923 21.73 -38.33 26.66
CA GLU A 923 22.13 -39.27 25.62
C GLU A 923 22.71 -40.55 26.25
N GLY A 924 22.06 -41.70 25.99
CA GLY A 924 22.58 -43.02 26.33
C GLY A 924 21.60 -43.93 27.08
N ARG A 925 20.78 -44.68 26.33
CA ARG A 925 20.06 -45.86 26.82
C ARG A 925 21.03 -46.87 27.48
N ARG A 926 20.73 -47.38 28.68
CA ARG A 926 20.48 -48.83 28.93
C ARG A 926 20.04 -49.14 30.39
N PRO A 927 19.32 -50.26 30.60
CA PRO A 927 18.52 -50.58 31.80
C PRO A 927 19.25 -51.58 32.74
N PRO A 928 18.53 -52.27 33.65
CA PRO A 928 18.12 -51.87 34.99
C PRO A 928 18.91 -52.63 36.08
N GLU A 929 19.19 -52.02 37.22
CA GLU A 929 19.58 -52.79 38.42
C GLU A 929 18.73 -52.38 39.63
N HIS A 930 18.07 -53.40 40.16
CA HIS A 930 17.49 -53.49 41.49
C HIS A 930 18.29 -54.58 42.22
N PRO A 931 18.22 -54.70 43.56
CA PRO A 931 18.09 -53.69 44.61
C PRO A 931 19.04 -53.97 45.80
N VAL A 932 19.10 -53.06 46.78
CA VAL A 932 18.70 -53.34 48.17
C VAL A 932 17.91 -52.15 48.66
#